data_AF-L2G5S6-F1
#
_entry.id   AF-L2G5S6-F1
#
_cell.length_a   1.000
_cell.length_b   1.000
_cell.length_c   1.000
_cell.angle_alpha   90.00
_cell.angle_beta   90.00
_cell.angle_gamma   90.00
#
_symmetry.space_group_name_H-M   'P 1'
#
loop_
_entity.id
_entity.type
_entity.pdbx_description
1 polymer ?
#
loop_
_entity_poly.entity_id
_entity_poly.type
_entity_poly.pdbx_seq_one_letter_code
_entity_poly.pdbx_strand_id
1 'polypeptide(L)'
;MLPHCFGLAILALAGVISGASSLQTYPIPDEVKQSTSYTIKVRKADGEWQPVSTFLVNLHEINITTGSAMVHPSSVAMFDFDDDVEISVTYNSGDITIPRIRPESYGIIPNRQGNSLSFNLTKPTDVLIQTTNSVFDVLHIITNRTPKGLPSKDDPNVIYYGAGYHTLNSTLNITSGQTLYLDAGAVLNAAVSLDNATSASIRGHGILYRTPVGAISAQWSKNITIESITVLNPTHYTFNAAEAEDVTIRKLRSFSATQWGDGIDLYSSKNVLIDGVFMRNSDDCIALYNHRNNWYGDSANITIQNAALWADVAHPINIGTHGNSINPETMSDITIRNIDIMDHRKFQMGYQGAIAINPGDSNLIKDVLIENVRVEDFRMGQVITMMVMYNQKYNTSPGRGISNVTIRDLVYNGNNANTAIMTGFNETRGVEFVRFENLIINGLRVCDSMKKPGWYMTADFVPMYNSGMMGAPTSSRSSSPTLSVQPFTPSSNVSHCFVAICFGKRKILIQRPHTWHDLQQTVCRVLDIKDTHVFRLYIKWKDTEVELVKDSFEVLSEGHAIWVRFPEKVLVHIVDAQGDQFVIDSWKPFGGLLYRYGNMRNCKPGTFVLTHDDKAIRSFDTVESLGLPYGMIELKRKDTNYNLTM
;
A
#
# COMPACT_ATOMS: atom_id res chain seq x y z
N MET A 1 48.10 -78.06 -30.81
CA MET A 1 48.24 -76.62 -31.08
C MET A 1 46.88 -76.08 -31.45
N LEU A 2 46.30 -75.27 -30.57
CA LEU A 2 45.25 -74.26 -30.84
C LEU A 2 45.81 -73.14 -31.77
N PRO A 3 45.03 -72.16 -32.27
CA PRO A 3 43.68 -71.68 -31.83
C PRO A 3 42.66 -71.48 -32.99
N HIS A 4 41.36 -71.78 -32.89
CA HIS A 4 40.24 -71.10 -32.18
C HIS A 4 40.27 -69.56 -32.24
N CYS A 5 39.72 -69.00 -33.32
CA CYS A 5 39.35 -67.59 -33.41
C CYS A 5 37.95 -67.38 -32.82
N PHE A 6 37.89 -66.74 -31.65
CA PHE A 6 36.67 -66.13 -31.11
C PHE A 6 36.43 -64.81 -31.86
N GLY A 7 35.34 -64.73 -32.62
CA GLY A 7 34.82 -63.48 -33.15
C GLY A 7 34.07 -62.73 -32.06
N LEU A 8 34.67 -61.69 -31.49
CA LEU A 8 34.00 -60.74 -30.61
C LEU A 8 33.02 -59.90 -31.45
N ALA A 9 31.72 -60.15 -31.31
CA ALA A 9 30.70 -59.22 -31.81
C ALA A 9 30.62 -58.04 -30.83
N ILE A 10 31.26 -56.93 -31.18
CA ILE A 10 31.11 -55.66 -30.48
C ILE A 10 29.74 -55.09 -30.87
N LEU A 11 28.74 -55.28 -30.00
CA LEU A 11 27.49 -54.53 -30.06
C LEU A 11 27.81 -53.08 -29.70
N ALA A 12 27.93 -52.22 -30.71
CA ALA A 12 27.92 -50.78 -30.49
C ALA A 12 26.50 -50.37 -30.07
N LEU A 13 26.28 -50.23 -28.76
CA LEU A 13 25.15 -49.44 -28.27
C LEU A 13 25.42 -47.99 -28.69
N ALA A 14 24.84 -47.60 -29.82
CA ALA A 14 24.58 -46.20 -30.09
C ALA A 14 23.60 -45.73 -29.01
N GLY A 15 24.15 -45.15 -27.95
CA GLY A 15 23.38 -44.37 -27.00
C GLY A 15 22.68 -43.29 -27.80
N VAL A 16 21.37 -43.43 -27.96
CA VAL A 16 20.53 -42.31 -28.35
C VAL A 16 20.77 -41.28 -27.25
N ILE A 17 21.46 -40.20 -27.60
CA ILE A 17 21.43 -38.98 -26.81
C ILE A 17 19.96 -38.58 -26.85
N SER A 18 19.21 -38.98 -25.82
CA SER A 18 17.89 -38.42 -25.58
C SER A 18 18.14 -36.94 -25.39
N GLY A 19 17.83 -36.14 -26.42
CA GLY A 19 17.74 -34.70 -26.26
C GLY A 19 16.87 -34.45 -25.03
N ALA A 20 17.36 -33.64 -24.09
CA ALA A 20 16.62 -33.31 -22.89
C ALA A 20 15.20 -32.92 -23.29
N SER A 21 14.19 -33.59 -22.71
CA SER A 21 12.80 -33.31 -23.06
C SER A 21 12.52 -31.83 -22.82
N SER A 22 12.04 -31.13 -23.84
CA SER A 22 11.60 -29.73 -23.74
C SER A 22 10.30 -29.53 -22.94
N LEU A 23 9.79 -30.58 -22.28
CA LEU A 23 8.75 -30.53 -21.26
C LEU A 23 9.15 -31.50 -20.13
N GLN A 24 9.22 -31.00 -18.91
CA GLN A 24 9.64 -31.74 -17.73
C GLN A 24 8.67 -31.50 -16.57
N THR A 25 8.18 -32.58 -15.99
CA THR A 25 7.42 -32.57 -14.74
C THR A 25 8.23 -33.26 -13.64
N TYR A 26 7.98 -32.89 -12.39
CA TYR A 26 8.77 -33.38 -11.25
C TYR A 26 7.85 -33.96 -10.19
N PRO A 27 8.17 -35.14 -9.62
CA PRO A 27 7.42 -35.67 -8.50
C PRO A 27 7.60 -34.77 -7.27
N ILE A 28 6.54 -34.65 -6.47
CA ILE A 28 6.58 -33.98 -5.17
C ILE A 28 7.06 -34.99 -4.13
N PRO A 29 8.09 -34.68 -3.31
CA PRO A 29 8.52 -35.56 -2.23
C PRO A 29 7.41 -35.87 -1.22
N ASP A 30 7.41 -37.07 -0.64
CA ASP A 30 6.33 -37.58 0.23
C ASP A 30 6.09 -36.71 1.48
N GLU A 31 7.12 -36.01 1.97
CA GLU A 31 7.06 -35.13 3.13
C GLU A 31 6.29 -33.81 2.87
N VAL A 32 6.03 -33.52 1.60
CA VAL A 32 5.38 -32.29 1.16
C VAL A 32 3.91 -32.55 0.90
N LYS A 33 3.05 -31.80 1.61
CA LYS A 33 1.60 -31.93 1.46
C LYS A 33 1.18 -31.56 0.05
N GLN A 34 0.33 -32.39 -0.55
CA GLN A 34 -0.26 -32.17 -1.86
C GLN A 34 -1.72 -31.71 -1.74
N SER A 35 -2.16 -30.88 -2.67
CA SER A 35 -3.57 -30.53 -2.84
C SER A 35 -4.22 -31.50 -3.82
N THR A 36 -5.52 -31.71 -3.70
CA THR A 36 -6.30 -32.57 -4.61
C THR A 36 -7.47 -31.84 -5.28
N SER A 37 -7.64 -30.52 -5.02
CA SER A 37 -8.71 -29.71 -5.65
C SER A 37 -8.63 -29.70 -7.18
N TYR A 38 -7.45 -29.97 -7.75
CA TYR A 38 -7.19 -29.93 -9.18
C TYR A 38 -6.45 -31.19 -9.65
N THR A 39 -6.81 -31.69 -10.83
CA THR A 39 -6.02 -32.66 -11.58
C THR A 39 -5.49 -32.01 -12.84
N ILE A 40 -4.17 -32.03 -13.01
CA ILE A 40 -3.48 -31.31 -14.08
C ILE A 40 -2.72 -32.30 -14.95
N LYS A 41 -2.82 -32.10 -16.26
CA LYS A 41 -2.01 -32.80 -17.25
C LYS A 41 -1.46 -31.79 -18.24
N VAL A 42 -0.24 -32.05 -18.71
CA VAL A 42 0.46 -31.24 -19.71
C VAL A 42 1.02 -32.12 -20.81
N ARG A 43 1.07 -31.62 -22.04
CA ARG A 43 1.74 -32.29 -23.15
C ARG A 43 2.32 -31.28 -24.13
N LYS A 44 3.25 -31.73 -24.95
CA LYS A 44 3.54 -31.04 -26.22
C LYS A 44 2.42 -31.31 -27.20
N ALA A 45 2.27 -30.48 -28.23
CA ALA A 45 1.38 -30.77 -29.34
C ALA A 45 1.61 -32.21 -29.84
N ASP A 46 0.53 -32.98 -29.98
CA ASP A 46 0.51 -34.39 -30.39
C ASP A 46 1.31 -35.38 -29.51
N GLY A 47 1.77 -34.94 -28.33
CA GLY A 47 2.46 -35.78 -27.35
C GLY A 47 1.53 -36.49 -26.37
N GLU A 48 2.11 -37.36 -25.54
CA GLU A 48 1.43 -38.01 -24.43
C GLU A 48 1.17 -37.03 -23.28
N TRP A 49 0.00 -37.16 -22.64
CA TRP A 49 -0.35 -36.38 -21.45
C TRP A 49 0.46 -36.84 -20.24
N GLN A 50 1.22 -35.91 -19.66
CA GLN A 50 2.00 -36.12 -18.45
C GLN A 50 1.25 -35.49 -17.25
N PRO A 51 1.05 -36.20 -16.14
CA PRO A 51 0.44 -35.62 -14.95
C PRO A 51 1.38 -34.60 -14.30
N VAL A 52 0.80 -33.57 -13.69
CA VAL A 52 1.52 -32.61 -12.83
C VAL A 52 0.89 -32.64 -11.44
N SER A 53 1.69 -32.99 -10.44
CA SER A 53 1.27 -32.96 -9.04
C SER A 53 1.14 -31.52 -8.52
N THR A 54 0.29 -31.35 -7.52
CA THR A 54 -0.02 -30.04 -6.92
C THR A 54 0.47 -29.97 -5.47
N PHE A 55 1.36 -29.02 -5.19
CA PHE A 55 1.73 -28.63 -3.84
C PHE A 55 0.52 -27.99 -3.14
N LEU A 56 0.32 -28.32 -1.86
CA LEU A 56 -0.59 -27.58 -0.99
C LEU A 56 0.14 -26.35 -0.44
N VAL A 57 -0.39 -25.18 -0.76
CA VAL A 57 0.00 -23.91 -0.14
C VAL A 57 -1.13 -23.39 0.73
N ASN A 58 -0.76 -22.62 1.73
CA ASN A 58 -1.68 -21.94 2.61
C ASN A 58 -1.81 -20.49 2.16
N LEU A 59 -3.02 -19.97 2.24
CA LEU A 59 -3.38 -18.58 1.96
C LEU A 59 -4.07 -17.97 3.17
N HIS A 60 -3.99 -16.66 3.30
CA HIS A 60 -4.38 -15.99 4.52
C HIS A 60 -5.66 -15.18 4.36
N GLU A 61 -6.50 -15.19 5.38
CA GLU A 61 -7.60 -14.26 5.51
C GLU A 61 -7.69 -13.74 6.94
N ILE A 62 -7.71 -12.43 7.10
CA ILE A 62 -7.97 -11.81 8.40
C ILE A 62 -9.48 -11.67 8.63
N ASN A 63 -9.94 -12.18 9.76
CA ASN A 63 -11.24 -11.83 10.32
C ASN A 63 -11.17 -10.40 10.85
N ILE A 64 -11.94 -9.50 10.24
CA ILE A 64 -11.86 -8.06 10.52
C ILE A 64 -12.45 -7.65 11.87
N THR A 65 -13.26 -8.51 12.49
CA THR A 65 -13.90 -8.24 13.78
C THR A 65 -12.98 -8.66 14.94
N THR A 66 -12.35 -9.82 14.83
CA THR A 66 -11.49 -10.37 15.90
C THR A 66 -10.01 -10.09 15.69
N GLY A 67 -9.59 -9.78 14.46
CA GLY A 67 -8.19 -9.71 14.06
C GLY A 67 -7.52 -11.08 13.88
N SER A 68 -8.26 -12.18 14.04
CA SER A 68 -7.70 -13.53 13.96
C SER A 68 -7.42 -13.94 12.51
N ALA A 69 -6.30 -14.64 12.34
CA ALA A 69 -5.89 -15.32 11.12
C ALA A 69 -6.78 -16.54 10.82
N MET A 70 -7.25 -16.64 9.58
CA MET A 70 -7.83 -17.84 9.00
C MET A 70 -6.93 -18.31 7.86
N VAL A 71 -6.68 -19.61 7.81
CA VAL A 71 -5.80 -20.22 6.80
C VAL A 71 -6.64 -21.08 5.87
N HIS A 72 -6.51 -20.84 4.57
CA HIS A 72 -7.20 -21.57 3.53
C HIS A 72 -6.19 -22.34 2.66
N PRO A 73 -6.40 -23.64 2.39
CA PRO A 73 -5.54 -24.39 1.48
C PRO A 73 -5.76 -23.95 0.02
N SER A 74 -4.72 -24.07 -0.80
CA SER A 74 -4.72 -23.77 -2.22
C SER A 74 -3.72 -24.65 -2.96
N SER A 75 -3.69 -24.53 -4.29
CA SER A 75 -2.92 -25.43 -5.15
C SER A 75 -1.84 -24.67 -5.92
N VAL A 76 -0.63 -25.22 -5.97
CA VAL A 76 0.46 -24.78 -6.84
C VAL A 76 0.97 -25.96 -7.65
N ALA A 77 1.09 -25.83 -8.96
CA ALA A 77 1.70 -26.80 -9.85
C ALA A 77 2.91 -26.20 -10.55
N MET A 78 3.94 -27.01 -10.76
CA MET A 78 5.20 -26.57 -11.33
C MET A 78 5.70 -27.55 -12.38
N PHE A 79 6.11 -27.04 -13.54
CA PHE A 79 6.74 -27.81 -14.60
C PHE A 79 7.53 -26.88 -15.52
N ASP A 80 8.51 -27.43 -16.23
CA ASP A 80 9.39 -26.65 -17.09
C ASP A 80 9.20 -27.04 -18.55
N PHE A 81 9.31 -26.06 -19.44
CA PHE A 81 9.23 -26.30 -20.87
C PHE A 81 9.93 -25.23 -21.71
N ASP A 82 10.32 -25.58 -22.94
CA ASP A 82 10.90 -24.64 -23.91
C ASP A 82 10.06 -24.43 -25.18
N ASP A 83 9.17 -25.38 -25.50
CA ASP A 83 8.29 -25.36 -26.67
C ASP A 83 6.81 -25.16 -26.28
N ASP A 84 5.92 -24.98 -27.24
CA ASP A 84 4.49 -24.88 -26.96
C ASP A 84 3.94 -26.10 -26.21
N VAL A 85 3.14 -25.84 -25.16
CA VAL A 85 2.50 -26.87 -24.34
C VAL A 85 0.99 -26.69 -24.30
N GLU A 86 0.28 -27.80 -24.34
CA GLU A 86 -1.14 -27.88 -24.02
C GLU A 86 -1.32 -28.25 -22.55
N ILE A 87 -2.25 -27.58 -21.89
CA ILE A 87 -2.54 -27.75 -20.48
C ILE A 87 -4.01 -28.13 -20.34
N SER A 88 -4.29 -29.17 -19.57
CA SER A 88 -5.63 -29.58 -19.16
C SER A 88 -5.73 -29.57 -17.64
N VAL A 89 -6.71 -28.83 -17.12
CA VAL A 89 -6.98 -28.68 -15.68
C VAL A 89 -8.41 -29.12 -15.40
N THR A 90 -8.58 -30.18 -14.62
CA THR A 90 -9.89 -30.61 -14.11
C THR A 90 -10.02 -30.13 -12.68
N TYR A 91 -11.10 -29.42 -12.37
CA TYR A 91 -11.46 -29.10 -10.99
C TYR A 91 -12.15 -30.32 -10.37
N ASN A 92 -11.85 -30.66 -9.13
CA ASN A 92 -12.35 -31.88 -8.48
C ASN A 92 -13.35 -31.58 -7.35
N SER A 93 -13.38 -30.34 -6.86
CA SER A 93 -14.11 -29.95 -5.64
C SER A 93 -15.52 -29.39 -5.90
N GLY A 94 -16.06 -29.53 -7.12
CA GLY A 94 -17.38 -29.04 -7.51
C GLY A 94 -17.41 -28.58 -8.96
N ASP A 95 -18.38 -27.76 -9.35
CA ASP A 95 -18.50 -27.27 -10.72
C ASP A 95 -17.69 -25.98 -10.96
N ILE A 96 -17.05 -25.89 -12.13
CA ILE A 96 -16.50 -24.63 -12.62
C ILE A 96 -17.66 -23.65 -12.89
N THR A 97 -17.62 -22.49 -12.25
CA THR A 97 -18.58 -21.40 -12.47
C THR A 97 -17.90 -20.15 -13.02
N ILE A 98 -16.60 -20.02 -12.81
CA ILE A 98 -15.76 -18.92 -13.28
C ILE A 98 -14.57 -19.56 -13.99
N PRO A 99 -14.48 -19.62 -15.33
CA PRO A 99 -13.31 -20.18 -16.03
C PRO A 99 -12.29 -19.08 -16.34
N ARG A 100 -11.62 -18.53 -15.32
CA ARG A 100 -10.77 -17.34 -15.44
C ARG A 100 -9.29 -17.67 -15.27
N ILE A 101 -8.44 -17.16 -16.17
CA ILE A 101 -6.98 -17.22 -16.07
C ILE A 101 -6.45 -15.79 -15.86
N ARG A 102 -5.55 -15.62 -14.89
CA ARG A 102 -4.99 -14.34 -14.47
C ARG A 102 -3.45 -14.40 -14.47
N PRO A 103 -2.72 -13.30 -14.72
CA PRO A 103 -3.22 -11.98 -15.07
C PRO A 103 -4.04 -11.93 -16.37
N GLU A 104 -5.14 -11.18 -16.37
CA GLU A 104 -6.03 -11.05 -17.53
C GLU A 104 -5.33 -10.41 -18.73
N SER A 105 -4.30 -9.61 -18.47
CA SER A 105 -3.49 -8.95 -19.49
C SER A 105 -2.79 -9.93 -20.44
N TYR A 106 -2.66 -11.20 -20.07
CA TYR A 106 -2.09 -12.23 -20.93
C TYR A 106 -3.06 -12.70 -22.03
N GLY A 107 -4.35 -12.36 -21.93
CA GLY A 107 -5.35 -12.68 -22.95
C GLY A 107 -5.61 -14.18 -23.12
N ILE A 108 -5.30 -14.99 -22.10
CA ILE A 108 -5.49 -16.44 -22.14
C ILE A 108 -6.94 -16.75 -21.80
N ILE A 109 -7.70 -17.19 -22.79
CA ILE A 109 -9.09 -17.62 -22.64
C ILE A 109 -9.12 -19.15 -22.65
N PRO A 110 -9.47 -19.83 -21.54
CA PRO A 110 -9.54 -21.28 -21.52
C PRO A 110 -10.76 -21.79 -22.26
N ASN A 111 -10.60 -22.91 -22.98
CA ASN A 111 -11.71 -23.71 -23.47
C ASN A 111 -12.22 -24.62 -22.36
N ARG A 112 -13.51 -24.47 -22.01
CA ARG A 112 -14.16 -25.26 -20.96
C ARG A 112 -14.97 -26.41 -21.55
N GLN A 113 -14.75 -27.62 -21.05
CA GLN A 113 -15.57 -28.79 -21.33
C GLN A 113 -15.96 -29.47 -20.01
N GLY A 114 -17.23 -29.36 -19.64
CA GLY A 114 -17.72 -29.82 -18.34
C GLY A 114 -16.96 -29.14 -17.19
N ASN A 115 -16.18 -29.95 -16.46
CA ASN A 115 -15.38 -29.52 -15.32
C ASN A 115 -13.87 -29.42 -15.60
N SER A 116 -13.51 -29.39 -16.89
CA SER A 116 -12.13 -29.26 -17.34
C SER A 116 -11.95 -27.97 -18.13
N LEU A 117 -10.81 -27.32 -17.91
CA LEU A 117 -10.29 -26.19 -18.68
C LEU A 117 -9.09 -26.67 -19.49
N SER A 118 -9.01 -26.22 -20.74
CA SER A 118 -7.88 -26.47 -21.62
C SER A 118 -7.39 -25.16 -22.25
N PHE A 119 -6.08 -24.98 -22.32
CA PHE A 119 -5.43 -23.81 -22.93
C PHE A 119 -3.97 -24.13 -23.23
N ASN A 120 -3.32 -23.26 -24.00
CA ASN A 120 -1.94 -23.45 -24.44
C ASN A 120 -1.05 -22.34 -23.89
N LEU A 121 0.22 -22.66 -23.62
CA LEU A 121 1.27 -21.69 -23.37
C LEU A 121 2.39 -21.88 -24.41
N THR A 122 2.81 -20.80 -25.06
CA THR A 122 3.90 -20.80 -26.05
C THR A 122 5.26 -20.43 -25.48
N LYS A 123 5.27 -20.02 -24.20
CA LYS A 123 6.47 -19.73 -23.42
C LYS A 123 6.15 -19.87 -21.93
N PRO A 124 7.15 -20.17 -21.08
CA PRO A 124 6.96 -20.19 -19.63
C PRO A 124 6.35 -18.88 -19.13
N THR A 125 5.16 -19.00 -18.55
CA THR A 125 4.30 -17.91 -18.10
C THR A 125 3.62 -18.37 -16.81
N ASP A 126 3.80 -17.62 -15.72
CA ASP A 126 3.19 -17.93 -14.43
C ASP A 126 1.75 -17.41 -14.41
N VAL A 127 0.78 -18.26 -14.10
CA VAL A 127 -0.65 -17.93 -14.16
C VAL A 127 -1.41 -18.44 -12.94
N LEU A 128 -2.53 -17.79 -12.64
CA LEU A 128 -3.54 -18.22 -11.68
C LEU A 128 -4.81 -18.62 -12.42
N ILE A 129 -5.36 -19.78 -12.08
CA ILE A 129 -6.63 -20.30 -12.56
C ILE A 129 -7.64 -20.23 -11.43
N GLN A 130 -8.66 -19.41 -11.62
CA GLN A 130 -9.80 -19.31 -10.74
C GLN A 130 -10.96 -20.04 -11.40
N THR A 131 -11.56 -21.01 -10.71
CA THR A 131 -12.64 -21.88 -11.21
C THR A 131 -14.02 -21.54 -10.64
N THR A 132 -14.06 -20.85 -9.51
CA THR A 132 -15.27 -20.44 -8.81
C THR A 132 -15.13 -19.01 -8.29
N ASN A 133 -16.15 -18.51 -7.58
CA ASN A 133 -16.04 -17.23 -6.86
C ASN A 133 -15.07 -17.30 -5.67
N SER A 134 -14.60 -18.50 -5.28
CA SER A 134 -13.56 -18.64 -4.27
C SER A 134 -12.25 -18.04 -4.79
N VAL A 135 -11.67 -17.16 -3.99
CA VAL A 135 -10.32 -16.63 -4.24
C VAL A 135 -9.22 -17.48 -3.60
N PHE A 136 -9.59 -18.47 -2.78
CA PHE A 136 -8.63 -19.30 -2.03
C PHE A 136 -8.45 -20.69 -2.64
N ASP A 137 -9.54 -21.34 -3.07
CA ASP A 137 -9.46 -22.63 -3.77
C ASP A 137 -9.19 -22.43 -5.27
N VAL A 138 -7.99 -21.93 -5.56
CA VAL A 138 -7.48 -21.62 -6.89
C VAL A 138 -6.26 -22.49 -7.20
N LEU A 139 -5.86 -22.49 -8.47
CA LEU A 139 -4.64 -23.16 -8.92
C LEU A 139 -3.65 -22.15 -9.47
N HIS A 140 -2.44 -22.12 -8.94
CA HIS A 140 -1.32 -21.39 -9.53
C HIS A 140 -0.47 -22.37 -10.34
N ILE A 141 -0.12 -21.99 -11.57
CA ILE A 141 0.78 -22.75 -12.43
C ILE A 141 2.04 -21.90 -12.60
N ILE A 142 3.17 -22.40 -12.11
CA ILE A 142 4.48 -21.76 -12.21
C ILE A 142 5.32 -22.53 -13.22
N THR A 143 5.95 -21.82 -14.14
CA THR A 143 6.70 -22.47 -15.23
C THR A 143 8.04 -21.79 -15.50
N ASN A 144 9.02 -22.60 -15.87
CA ASN A 144 10.34 -22.11 -16.29
C ASN A 144 10.76 -22.71 -17.63
N ARG A 145 11.81 -22.14 -18.21
CA ARG A 145 12.54 -22.80 -19.30
C ARG A 145 13.29 -23.98 -18.73
N THR A 146 13.56 -25.01 -19.51
CA THR A 146 14.39 -26.10 -18.97
C THR A 146 15.79 -25.56 -18.62
N PRO A 147 16.37 -25.92 -17.45
CA PRO A 147 17.67 -25.42 -17.05
C PRO A 147 18.75 -25.69 -18.12
N LYS A 148 19.49 -24.65 -18.52
CA LYS A 148 20.66 -24.76 -19.41
C LYS A 148 21.92 -24.45 -18.64
N GLY A 149 22.96 -25.28 -18.80
CA GLY A 149 24.25 -25.05 -18.17
C GLY A 149 24.18 -25.15 -16.64
N LEU A 150 23.69 -26.28 -16.12
CA LEU A 150 23.71 -26.58 -14.69
C LEU A 150 25.12 -26.37 -14.11
N PRO A 151 25.26 -25.79 -12.90
CA PRO A 151 26.57 -25.69 -12.27
C PRO A 151 27.14 -27.08 -12.02
N SER A 152 28.47 -27.20 -12.07
CA SER A 152 29.14 -28.45 -11.73
C SER A 152 28.88 -28.79 -10.26
N LYS A 153 28.45 -30.03 -10.00
CA LYS A 153 28.26 -30.53 -8.64
C LYS A 153 29.57 -30.65 -7.86
N ASP A 154 30.69 -30.71 -8.58
CA ASP A 154 32.04 -30.80 -8.01
C ASP A 154 32.70 -29.41 -7.86
N ASP A 155 32.01 -28.32 -8.24
CA ASP A 155 32.52 -26.97 -8.01
C ASP A 155 32.52 -26.67 -6.49
N PRO A 156 33.68 -26.39 -5.88
CA PRO A 156 33.76 -26.13 -4.44
C PRO A 156 32.99 -24.89 -3.99
N ASN A 157 32.60 -24.00 -4.91
CA ASN A 157 31.79 -22.82 -4.62
C ASN A 157 30.29 -23.07 -4.81
N VAL A 158 29.87 -24.29 -5.16
CA VAL A 158 28.46 -24.63 -5.38
C VAL A 158 27.96 -25.57 -4.28
N ILE A 159 26.92 -25.13 -3.58
CA ILE A 159 26.14 -25.97 -2.67
C ILE A 159 24.93 -26.48 -3.47
N TYR A 160 24.92 -27.77 -3.80
CA TYR A 160 23.91 -28.35 -4.69
C TYR A 160 22.93 -29.25 -3.94
N TYR A 161 21.63 -29.01 -4.13
CA TYR A 161 20.56 -29.93 -3.71
C TYR A 161 19.79 -30.44 -4.93
N GLY A 162 19.81 -31.76 -5.13
CA GLY A 162 19.03 -32.44 -6.17
C GLY A 162 17.60 -32.75 -5.74
N ALA A 163 16.83 -33.38 -6.63
CA ALA A 163 15.45 -33.79 -6.35
C ALA A 163 15.32 -34.60 -5.04
N GLY A 164 14.27 -34.31 -4.26
CA GLY A 164 14.04 -34.89 -2.95
C GLY A 164 13.79 -33.85 -1.85
N TYR A 165 13.42 -34.33 -0.66
CA TYR A 165 13.21 -33.49 0.52
C TYR A 165 14.47 -33.42 1.37
N HIS A 166 14.97 -32.21 1.61
CA HIS A 166 16.18 -31.93 2.37
C HIS A 166 15.84 -31.05 3.56
N THR A 167 16.33 -31.39 4.74
CA THR A 167 16.09 -30.60 5.97
C THR A 167 17.41 -30.24 6.62
N LEU A 168 17.53 -28.99 7.05
CA LEU A 168 18.64 -28.53 7.87
C LEU A 168 18.13 -28.08 9.24
N ASN A 169 18.91 -28.37 10.28
CA ASN A 169 18.60 -27.96 11.65
C ASN A 169 19.00 -26.51 11.96
N SER A 170 19.58 -25.81 11.00
CA SER A 170 20.07 -24.43 11.12
C SER A 170 19.89 -23.68 9.81
N THR A 171 20.00 -22.35 9.87
CA THR A 171 20.13 -21.51 8.67
C THR A 171 21.35 -21.95 7.85
N LEU A 172 21.16 -22.05 6.54
CA LEU A 172 22.23 -22.32 5.59
C LEU A 172 22.89 -20.99 5.20
N ASN A 173 24.18 -20.86 5.49
CA ASN A 173 24.92 -19.65 5.16
C ASN A 173 25.64 -19.80 3.82
N ILE A 174 25.39 -18.87 2.89
CA ILE A 174 26.05 -18.77 1.58
C ILE A 174 27.05 -17.62 1.67
N THR A 175 28.33 -17.94 1.59
CA THR A 175 29.41 -16.96 1.74
C THR A 175 29.83 -16.35 0.39
N SER A 176 30.72 -15.35 0.43
CA SER A 176 31.18 -14.63 -0.75
C SER A 176 31.71 -15.57 -1.84
N GLY A 177 31.25 -15.37 -3.08
CA GLY A 177 31.60 -16.19 -4.24
C GLY A 177 30.82 -17.51 -4.36
N GLN A 178 30.01 -17.89 -3.37
CA GLN A 178 29.27 -19.15 -3.39
C GLN A 178 27.91 -19.04 -4.07
N THR A 179 27.45 -20.17 -4.59
CA THR A 179 26.11 -20.35 -5.17
C THR A 179 25.40 -21.51 -4.49
N LEU A 180 24.21 -21.26 -3.93
CA LEU A 180 23.25 -22.32 -3.65
C LEU A 180 22.48 -22.64 -4.93
N TYR A 181 22.52 -23.90 -5.36
CA TYR A 181 21.73 -24.38 -6.49
C TYR A 181 20.69 -25.41 -6.01
N LEU A 182 19.41 -25.05 -6.10
CA LEU A 182 18.28 -25.96 -5.85
C LEU A 182 17.73 -26.46 -7.18
N ASP A 183 18.00 -27.72 -7.49
CA ASP A 183 17.55 -28.33 -8.74
C ASP A 183 16.03 -28.51 -8.79
N ALA A 184 15.49 -28.73 -9.98
CA ALA A 184 14.08 -29.01 -10.14
C ALA A 184 13.68 -30.30 -9.38
N GLY A 185 12.57 -30.24 -8.64
CA GLY A 185 12.14 -31.31 -7.72
C GLY A 185 12.87 -31.33 -6.37
N ALA A 186 13.85 -30.44 -6.13
CA ALA A 186 14.46 -30.28 -4.81
C ALA A 186 13.54 -29.45 -3.91
N VAL A 187 13.33 -29.92 -2.68
CA VAL A 187 12.60 -29.17 -1.64
C VAL A 187 13.50 -29.07 -0.41
N LEU A 188 13.88 -27.84 -0.06
CA LEU A 188 14.73 -27.55 1.08
C LEU A 188 13.91 -26.89 2.20
N ASN A 189 13.85 -27.56 3.35
CA ASN A 189 13.35 -27.02 4.60
C ASN A 189 14.52 -26.42 5.39
N ALA A 190 14.84 -25.16 5.07
CA ALA A 190 15.84 -24.35 5.76
C ALA A 190 15.61 -22.86 5.45
N ALA A 191 16.05 -21.98 6.34
CA ALA A 191 16.31 -20.59 5.98
C ALA A 191 17.70 -20.47 5.34
N VAL A 192 17.90 -19.47 4.48
CA VAL A 192 19.18 -19.22 3.81
C VAL A 192 19.65 -17.79 4.08
N SER A 193 20.89 -17.60 4.50
CA SER A 193 21.49 -16.29 4.71
C SER A 193 22.63 -16.06 3.73
N LEU A 194 22.63 -14.91 3.09
CA LEU A 194 23.74 -14.35 2.31
C LEU A 194 24.27 -13.08 2.98
N ASP A 195 24.07 -12.92 4.30
CA ASP A 195 24.46 -11.71 5.02
C ASP A 195 25.99 -11.53 4.99
N ASN A 196 26.45 -10.30 4.82
CA ASN A 196 27.86 -9.91 4.69
C ASN A 196 28.58 -10.56 3.48
N ALA A 197 27.85 -11.14 2.54
CA ALA A 197 28.42 -11.79 1.38
C ALA A 197 28.63 -10.80 0.22
N THR A 198 29.66 -11.07 -0.59
CA THR A 198 29.89 -10.40 -1.86
C THR A 198 29.91 -11.41 -3.00
N SER A 199 29.19 -11.15 -4.09
CA SER A 199 29.14 -12.03 -5.26
C SER A 199 28.61 -13.43 -4.92
N ALA A 200 27.50 -13.49 -4.18
CA ALA A 200 26.85 -14.74 -3.78
C ALA A 200 25.48 -14.90 -4.45
N SER A 201 25.01 -16.14 -4.61
CA SER A 201 23.73 -16.38 -5.27
C SER A 201 22.94 -17.59 -4.77
N ILE A 202 21.62 -17.53 -4.99
CA ILE A 202 20.71 -18.68 -4.90
C ILE A 202 20.04 -18.84 -6.27
N ARG A 203 20.11 -20.03 -6.86
CA ARG A 203 19.62 -20.31 -8.22
C ARG A 203 18.95 -21.66 -8.32
N GLY A 204 18.17 -21.84 -9.38
CA GLY A 204 17.55 -23.11 -9.77
C GLY A 204 16.04 -23.10 -9.61
N HIS A 205 15.38 -24.22 -9.89
CA HIS A 205 13.91 -24.34 -9.91
C HIS A 205 13.36 -25.11 -8.71
N GLY A 206 14.20 -25.36 -7.71
CA GLY A 206 13.79 -25.97 -6.45
C GLY A 206 13.02 -25.00 -5.54
N ILE A 207 12.62 -25.55 -4.40
CA ILE A 207 11.69 -24.91 -3.47
C ILE A 207 12.33 -24.73 -2.10
N LEU A 208 12.21 -23.53 -1.52
CA LEU A 208 12.33 -23.34 -0.07
C LEU A 208 10.95 -23.53 0.56
N TYR A 209 10.83 -24.45 1.52
CA TYR A 209 9.53 -24.89 2.02
C TYR A 209 9.45 -24.85 3.54
N ARG A 210 8.40 -24.22 4.08
CA ARG A 210 8.16 -24.10 5.55
C ARG A 210 9.42 -23.67 6.29
N THR A 211 10.06 -22.60 5.81
CA THR A 211 11.28 -22.07 6.42
C THR A 211 10.97 -21.71 7.87
N PRO A 212 11.86 -22.03 8.83
CA PRO A 212 11.57 -21.84 10.26
C PRO A 212 11.52 -20.36 10.66
N VAL A 213 12.20 -19.50 9.90
CA VAL A 213 12.21 -18.04 10.00
C VAL A 213 12.01 -17.44 8.60
N GLY A 214 12.32 -16.15 8.43
CA GLY A 214 12.41 -15.53 7.10
C GLY A 214 13.24 -16.38 6.14
N ALA A 215 12.74 -16.56 4.91
CA ALA A 215 13.27 -17.61 4.03
C ALA A 215 14.67 -17.30 3.50
N ILE A 216 14.91 -16.06 3.07
CA ILE A 216 16.20 -15.62 2.54
C ILE A 216 16.57 -14.25 3.14
N SER A 217 17.81 -14.07 3.61
CA SER A 217 18.36 -12.75 3.99
C SER A 217 19.63 -12.40 3.21
N ALA A 218 19.84 -11.12 2.95
CA ALA A 218 21.03 -10.55 2.33
C ALA A 218 21.33 -9.15 2.92
N GLN A 219 21.70 -9.12 4.19
CA GLN A 219 22.01 -7.90 4.93
C GLN A 219 23.49 -7.54 4.82
N TRP A 220 23.82 -6.26 4.63
CA TRP A 220 25.18 -5.75 4.44
C TRP A 220 25.94 -6.48 3.32
N SER A 221 25.23 -6.78 2.24
CA SER A 221 25.71 -7.64 1.15
C SER A 221 25.82 -6.89 -0.16
N LYS A 222 26.71 -7.35 -1.04
CA LYS A 222 26.95 -6.73 -2.34
C LYS A 222 26.94 -7.74 -3.48
N ASN A 223 26.39 -7.37 -4.64
CA ASN A 223 26.37 -8.24 -5.82
C ASN A 223 25.69 -9.59 -5.52
N ILE A 224 24.41 -9.53 -5.14
CA ILE A 224 23.62 -10.70 -4.76
C ILE A 224 22.64 -11.06 -5.88
N THR A 225 22.57 -12.34 -6.24
CA THR A 225 21.60 -12.84 -7.23
C THR A 225 20.68 -13.90 -6.63
N ILE A 226 19.37 -13.67 -6.69
CA ILE A 226 18.34 -14.68 -6.40
C ILE A 226 17.59 -14.96 -7.70
N GLU A 227 17.59 -16.21 -8.17
CA GLU A 227 17.07 -16.55 -9.50
C GLU A 227 16.25 -17.83 -9.54
N SER A 228 15.01 -17.71 -10.03
CA SER A 228 14.10 -18.82 -10.37
C SER A 228 13.60 -19.71 -9.23
N ILE A 229 13.94 -19.38 -7.99
CA ILE A 229 13.50 -20.11 -6.78
C ILE A 229 12.02 -19.87 -6.48
N THR A 230 11.37 -20.88 -5.91
CA THR A 230 10.02 -20.77 -5.34
C THR A 230 10.07 -20.93 -3.83
N VAL A 231 9.33 -20.11 -3.10
CA VAL A 231 9.21 -20.16 -1.64
C VAL A 231 7.76 -20.43 -1.26
N LEU A 232 7.53 -21.54 -0.57
CA LEU A 232 6.21 -22.03 -0.22
C LEU A 232 6.04 -22.11 1.30
N ASN A 233 4.99 -21.44 1.80
CA ASN A 233 4.61 -21.41 3.21
C ASN A 233 5.75 -20.98 4.17
N PRO A 234 6.51 -19.90 3.90
CA PRO A 234 7.47 -19.40 4.88
C PRO A 234 6.76 -18.97 6.17
N THR A 235 7.46 -19.01 7.31
CA THR A 235 6.89 -18.55 8.59
C THR A 235 6.97 -17.04 8.79
N HIS A 236 7.60 -16.32 7.87
CA HIS A 236 7.77 -14.86 7.85
C HIS A 236 7.95 -14.37 6.40
N TYR A 237 8.71 -13.28 6.17
CA TYR A 237 9.08 -12.77 4.85
C TYR A 237 9.77 -13.81 3.95
N THR A 238 9.70 -13.57 2.63
CA THR A 238 10.37 -14.40 1.61
C THR A 238 11.82 -14.00 1.41
N PHE A 239 12.08 -12.72 1.19
CA PHE A 239 13.41 -12.20 0.94
C PHE A 239 13.57 -10.86 1.63
N ASN A 240 14.62 -10.72 2.43
CA ASN A 240 14.98 -9.48 3.09
C ASN A 240 16.38 -9.05 2.64
N ALA A 241 16.51 -7.86 2.07
CA ALA A 241 17.81 -7.23 1.86
C ALA A 241 17.87 -5.90 2.60
N ALA A 242 18.97 -5.67 3.29
CA ALA A 242 19.14 -4.48 4.10
C ALA A 242 20.58 -3.95 3.99
N GLU A 243 20.75 -2.64 3.79
CA GLU A 243 22.06 -2.05 3.48
C GLU A 243 22.80 -2.82 2.37
N ALA A 244 22.04 -3.29 1.36
CA ALA A 244 22.56 -4.08 0.28
C ALA A 244 22.78 -3.24 -0.98
N GLU A 245 23.78 -3.60 -1.77
CA GLU A 245 24.11 -2.93 -3.03
C GLU A 245 24.21 -3.95 -4.17
N ASP A 246 23.71 -3.60 -5.35
CA ASP A 246 23.77 -4.45 -6.55
C ASP A 246 23.04 -5.79 -6.34
N VAL A 247 21.76 -5.72 -5.99
CA VAL A 247 20.92 -6.91 -5.74
C VAL A 247 20.05 -7.18 -6.96
N THR A 248 20.04 -8.43 -7.42
CA THR A 248 19.19 -8.86 -8.53
C THR A 248 18.32 -10.04 -8.11
N ILE A 249 17.01 -9.85 -8.20
CA ILE A 249 15.99 -10.85 -7.92
C ILE A 249 15.24 -11.11 -9.21
N ARG A 250 15.42 -12.30 -9.79
CA ARG A 250 14.74 -12.71 -11.01
C ARG A 250 13.87 -13.91 -10.77
N LYS A 251 12.62 -13.87 -11.22
CA LYS A 251 11.76 -15.06 -11.24
C LYS A 251 11.63 -15.72 -9.85
N LEU A 252 11.60 -14.92 -8.79
CA LEU A 252 11.26 -15.37 -7.44
C LEU A 252 9.75 -15.52 -7.33
N ARG A 253 9.29 -16.67 -6.79
CA ARG A 253 7.86 -16.91 -6.54
C ARG A 253 7.61 -17.14 -5.07
N SER A 254 6.53 -16.58 -4.55
CA SER A 254 6.22 -16.66 -3.12
C SER A 254 4.74 -16.86 -2.82
N PHE A 255 4.49 -17.73 -1.85
CA PHE A 255 3.18 -18.04 -1.30
C PHE A 255 3.26 -18.12 0.22
N SER A 256 2.68 -17.14 0.93
CA SER A 256 2.74 -17.06 2.40
C SER A 256 1.36 -16.94 3.05
N ALA A 257 1.24 -17.45 4.28
CA ALA A 257 0.02 -17.33 5.08
C ALA A 257 0.30 -17.21 6.58
N THR A 258 1.03 -16.17 6.96
CA THR A 258 1.49 -15.91 8.32
C THR A 258 1.43 -14.42 8.62
N GLN A 259 1.54 -14.06 9.89
CA GLN A 259 1.77 -12.67 10.27
C GLN A 259 3.15 -12.22 9.76
N TRP A 260 3.23 -11.06 9.11
CA TRP A 260 4.46 -10.57 8.47
C TRP A 260 5.00 -11.55 7.42
N GLY A 261 4.07 -12.18 6.70
CA GLY A 261 4.36 -13.07 5.58
C GLY A 261 4.68 -12.28 4.31
N ASP A 262 5.56 -11.31 4.38
CA ASP A 262 5.89 -10.42 3.27
C ASP A 262 6.59 -11.21 2.13
N GLY A 263 6.55 -10.66 0.92
CA GLY A 263 7.35 -11.13 -0.19
C GLY A 263 8.78 -10.61 -0.05
N ILE A 264 9.10 -9.55 -0.78
CA ILE A 264 10.41 -8.88 -0.75
C ILE A 264 10.35 -7.63 0.14
N ASP A 265 11.24 -7.57 1.13
CA ASP A 265 11.51 -6.37 1.89
C ASP A 265 12.91 -5.83 1.55
N LEU A 266 12.99 -4.56 1.15
CA LEU A 266 14.25 -3.84 0.98
C LEU A 266 14.37 -2.74 2.02
N TYR A 267 15.51 -2.65 2.69
CA TYR A 267 15.83 -1.61 3.67
C TYR A 267 17.12 -0.90 3.27
N SER A 268 17.10 0.43 3.11
CA SER A 268 18.30 1.25 2.90
C SER A 268 19.27 0.70 1.84
N SER A 269 18.73 0.27 0.70
CA SER A 269 19.47 -0.53 -0.31
C SER A 269 19.55 0.19 -1.65
N LYS A 270 20.60 -0.09 -2.42
CA LYS A 270 20.90 0.62 -3.68
C LYS A 270 21.14 -0.34 -4.85
N ASN A 271 20.81 0.12 -6.05
CA ASN A 271 21.00 -0.64 -7.30
C ASN A 271 20.30 -2.01 -7.24
N VAL A 272 18.98 -2.01 -7.06
CA VAL A 272 18.20 -3.24 -6.92
C VAL A 272 17.31 -3.46 -8.13
N LEU A 273 17.37 -4.65 -8.72
CA LEU A 273 16.49 -5.10 -9.79
C LEU A 273 15.63 -6.26 -9.29
N ILE A 274 14.30 -6.08 -9.32
CA ILE A 274 13.29 -7.11 -9.11
C ILE A 274 12.60 -7.33 -10.47
N ASP A 275 12.70 -8.53 -11.03
CA ASP A 275 12.25 -8.83 -12.39
C ASP A 275 11.54 -10.19 -12.49
N GLY A 276 10.33 -10.22 -13.04
CA GLY A 276 9.68 -11.49 -13.39
C GLY A 276 9.07 -12.23 -12.18
N VAL A 277 8.76 -11.54 -11.09
CA VAL A 277 8.28 -12.18 -9.85
C VAL A 277 6.77 -12.49 -9.90
N PHE A 278 6.36 -13.59 -9.26
CA PHE A 278 4.95 -13.94 -9.06
C PHE A 278 4.70 -14.14 -7.56
N MET A 279 3.83 -13.32 -6.98
CA MET A 279 3.69 -13.23 -5.53
C MET A 279 2.25 -13.27 -5.10
N ARG A 280 1.96 -14.19 -4.19
CA ARG A 280 0.73 -14.20 -3.42
C ARG A 280 1.04 -14.25 -1.94
N ASN A 281 0.98 -13.10 -1.29
CA ASN A 281 1.49 -12.95 0.07
C ASN A 281 0.40 -12.50 1.05
N SER A 282 0.61 -12.87 2.30
CA SER A 282 -0.27 -12.58 3.43
C SER A 282 0.01 -11.25 4.12
N ASP A 283 1.02 -10.53 3.66
CA ASP A 283 1.29 -9.13 3.98
C ASP A 283 1.77 -8.44 2.68
N ASP A 284 2.73 -7.52 2.71
CA ASP A 284 3.21 -6.84 1.51
C ASP A 284 3.86 -7.81 0.51
N CYS A 285 3.54 -7.74 -0.78
CA CYS A 285 4.28 -8.52 -1.78
C CYS A 285 5.68 -7.92 -2.01
N ILE A 286 5.76 -6.60 -2.17
CA ILE A 286 7.03 -5.89 -2.29
C ILE A 286 6.97 -4.63 -1.43
N ALA A 287 7.89 -4.51 -0.48
CA ALA A 287 8.01 -3.36 0.40
C ALA A 287 9.39 -2.71 0.29
N LEU A 288 9.39 -1.39 0.06
CA LEU A 288 10.57 -0.55 0.02
C LEU A 288 10.60 0.32 1.27
N TYR A 289 11.59 0.08 2.12
CA TYR A 289 11.85 0.77 3.38
C TYR A 289 13.23 1.45 3.33
N ASN A 290 13.44 2.44 4.20
CA ASN A 290 14.79 2.88 4.56
C ASN A 290 15.15 2.30 5.94
N HIS A 291 15.45 3.15 6.92
CA HIS A 291 15.88 2.72 8.24
C HIS A 291 14.84 1.91 9.00
N ARG A 292 15.32 0.79 9.53
CA ARG A 292 14.65 0.00 10.56
C ARG A 292 15.73 -0.71 11.37
N ASN A 293 15.56 -0.81 12.67
CA ASN A 293 16.52 -1.45 13.57
C ASN A 293 17.91 -0.81 13.44
N ASN A 294 18.91 -1.58 13.01
CA ASN A 294 20.28 -1.15 12.81
C ASN A 294 20.66 -1.01 11.32
N TRP A 295 19.67 -0.94 10.42
CA TRP A 295 19.90 -0.65 9.00
C TRP A 295 19.75 0.84 8.73
N TYR A 296 20.70 1.43 8.01
CA TYR A 296 20.76 2.88 7.81
C TYR A 296 21.06 3.25 6.36
N GLY A 297 20.59 4.42 5.95
CA GLY A 297 20.97 5.05 4.71
C GLY A 297 19.82 5.19 3.71
N ASP A 298 20.11 5.96 2.67
CA ASP A 298 19.21 6.20 1.56
C ASP A 298 19.04 4.94 0.70
N SER A 299 17.84 4.74 0.18
CA SER A 299 17.58 3.78 -0.89
C SER A 299 17.54 4.49 -2.24
N ALA A 300 18.22 3.94 -3.25
CA ALA A 300 18.30 4.59 -4.56
C ALA A 300 18.44 3.59 -5.70
N ASN A 301 17.93 3.96 -6.88
CA ASN A 301 18.05 3.17 -8.11
C ASN A 301 17.45 1.76 -7.94
N ILE A 302 16.13 1.71 -7.73
CA ILE A 302 15.38 0.46 -7.54
C ILE A 302 14.42 0.29 -8.71
N THR A 303 14.49 -0.84 -9.40
CA THR A 303 13.58 -1.20 -10.48
C THR A 303 12.78 -2.45 -10.12
N ILE A 304 11.46 -2.34 -10.15
CA ILE A 304 10.50 -3.46 -10.08
C ILE A 304 9.89 -3.61 -11.47
N GLN A 305 10.03 -4.78 -12.09
CA GLN A 305 9.49 -5.02 -13.42
C GLN A 305 8.95 -6.42 -13.66
N ASN A 306 8.01 -6.53 -14.60
CA ASN A 306 7.44 -7.79 -15.08
C ASN A 306 6.85 -8.66 -13.95
N ALA A 307 6.08 -8.07 -13.03
CA ALA A 307 5.59 -8.75 -11.83
C ALA A 307 4.08 -9.00 -11.87
N ALA A 308 3.65 -10.11 -11.26
CA ALA A 308 2.25 -10.44 -11.01
C ALA A 308 2.00 -10.60 -9.50
N LEU A 309 1.15 -9.75 -8.92
CA LEU A 309 1.06 -9.55 -7.46
C LEU A 309 -0.36 -9.75 -6.94
N TRP A 310 -0.49 -10.42 -5.80
CA TRP A 310 -1.73 -10.65 -5.06
C TRP A 310 -1.48 -10.52 -3.56
N ALA A 311 -1.99 -9.46 -2.95
CA ALA A 311 -1.87 -9.26 -1.50
C ALA A 311 -3.16 -9.65 -0.77
N ASP A 312 -3.09 -10.69 0.07
CA ASP A 312 -4.24 -11.22 0.81
C ASP A 312 -4.65 -10.35 2.02
N VAL A 313 -3.74 -9.50 2.52
CA VAL A 313 -3.99 -8.60 3.66
C VAL A 313 -3.50 -7.18 3.45
N ALA A 314 -2.26 -6.97 3.01
CA ALA A 314 -1.65 -5.62 2.94
C ALA A 314 -1.50 -5.15 1.49
N HIS A 315 -0.30 -4.77 1.05
CA HIS A 315 -0.10 -4.07 -0.23
C HIS A 315 0.57 -4.97 -1.27
N PRO A 316 0.12 -4.94 -2.54
CA PRO A 316 0.93 -5.46 -3.64
C PRO A 316 2.29 -4.73 -3.70
N ILE A 317 2.31 -3.40 -3.61
CA ILE A 317 3.54 -2.60 -3.50
C ILE A 317 3.39 -1.54 -2.41
N ASN A 318 4.33 -1.51 -1.46
CA ASN A 318 4.45 -0.50 -0.42
C ASN A 318 5.80 0.24 -0.52
N ILE A 319 5.82 1.56 -0.43
CA ILE A 319 7.02 2.40 -0.50
C ILE A 319 6.97 3.44 0.61
N GLY A 320 7.85 3.35 1.59
CA GLY A 320 7.88 4.27 2.71
C GLY A 320 7.69 3.56 4.04
N THR A 321 6.77 4.02 4.88
CA THR A 321 6.58 3.60 6.28
C THR A 321 7.78 3.85 7.19
N HIS A 322 8.93 3.23 6.96
CA HIS A 322 10.06 3.18 7.89
C HIS A 322 11.26 4.01 7.42
N GLY A 323 11.79 4.82 8.32
CA GLY A 323 12.90 5.75 8.10
C GLY A 323 13.55 6.21 9.40
N ASN A 324 14.39 7.25 9.32
CA ASN A 324 15.17 7.74 10.45
C ASN A 324 14.88 9.22 10.77
N SER A 325 14.12 9.49 11.82
CA SER A 325 13.84 10.89 12.22
C SER A 325 15.06 11.66 12.70
N ILE A 326 16.09 10.98 13.21
CA ILE A 326 17.31 11.62 13.74
C ILE A 326 18.22 12.04 12.59
N ASN A 327 18.43 11.14 11.63
CA ASN A 327 19.20 11.37 10.42
C ASN A 327 18.30 11.11 9.19
N PRO A 328 17.44 12.06 8.79
CA PRO A 328 16.44 11.87 7.75
C PRO A 328 17.00 11.36 6.42
N GLU A 329 16.44 10.25 5.96
CA GLU A 329 16.85 9.57 4.73
C GLU A 329 15.93 9.94 3.55
N THR A 330 16.39 9.58 2.36
CA THR A 330 15.71 9.76 1.09
C THR A 330 15.62 8.44 0.35
N MET A 331 14.48 8.19 -0.27
CA MET A 331 14.33 7.14 -1.28
C MET A 331 14.16 7.81 -2.64
N SER A 332 15.05 7.52 -3.60
CA SER A 332 15.04 8.14 -4.92
C SER A 332 15.18 7.13 -6.08
N ASP A 333 14.82 7.58 -7.28
CA ASP A 333 15.05 6.85 -8.53
C ASP A 333 14.41 5.45 -8.52
N ILE A 334 13.11 5.42 -8.23
CA ILE A 334 12.32 4.18 -8.21
C ILE A 334 11.59 4.04 -9.54
N THR A 335 11.76 2.89 -10.21
CA THR A 335 10.96 2.53 -11.38
C THR A 335 10.11 1.30 -11.10
N ILE A 336 8.81 1.40 -11.34
CA ILE A 336 7.85 0.30 -11.29
C ILE A 336 7.26 0.18 -12.70
N ARG A 337 7.54 -0.91 -13.40
CA ARG A 337 7.10 -1.05 -14.80
C ARG A 337 6.55 -2.42 -15.16
N ASN A 338 5.54 -2.46 -16.01
CA ASN A 338 4.94 -3.72 -16.46
C ASN A 338 4.50 -4.62 -15.29
N ILE A 339 3.57 -4.12 -14.47
CA ILE A 339 3.05 -4.84 -13.30
C ILE A 339 1.57 -5.19 -13.47
N ASP A 340 1.22 -6.43 -13.14
CA ASP A 340 -0.14 -6.93 -13.02
C ASP A 340 -0.49 -7.12 -11.55
N ILE A 341 -1.45 -6.33 -11.06
CA ILE A 341 -1.98 -6.48 -9.70
C ILE A 341 -3.33 -7.17 -9.79
N MET A 342 -3.39 -8.40 -9.29
CA MET A 342 -4.56 -9.27 -9.34
C MET A 342 -5.45 -9.10 -8.11
N ASP A 343 -4.92 -8.76 -6.94
CA ASP A 343 -5.79 -8.54 -5.78
C ASP A 343 -5.11 -7.69 -4.71
N HIS A 344 -5.95 -7.06 -3.91
CA HIS A 344 -5.61 -6.24 -2.76
C HIS A 344 -6.78 -6.28 -1.78
N ARG A 345 -6.50 -6.58 -0.50
CA ARG A 345 -7.53 -6.66 0.55
C ARG A 345 -7.09 -6.02 1.85
N LYS A 346 -7.05 -4.69 1.89
CA LYS A 346 -6.63 -3.92 3.07
C LYS A 346 -7.76 -3.08 3.66
N PHE A 347 -8.15 -3.39 4.89
CA PHE A 347 -9.27 -2.71 5.57
C PHE A 347 -8.90 -1.39 6.22
N GLN A 348 -7.64 -1.23 6.64
CA GLN A 348 -7.20 -0.03 7.33
C GLN A 348 -7.01 1.09 6.30
N MET A 349 -7.92 2.07 6.27
CA MET A 349 -7.93 3.13 5.26
C MET A 349 -6.59 3.86 5.08
N GLY A 350 -5.89 4.17 6.18
CA GLY A 350 -4.57 4.82 6.14
C GLY A 350 -3.43 3.94 5.59
N TYR A 351 -3.73 2.70 5.25
CA TYR A 351 -2.81 1.71 4.70
C TYR A 351 -3.39 1.07 3.43
N GLN A 352 -4.39 1.67 2.79
CA GLN A 352 -4.88 1.15 1.52
C GLN A 352 -3.98 1.60 0.38
N GLY A 353 -3.91 0.80 -0.68
CA GLY A 353 -3.19 1.11 -1.91
C GLY A 353 -2.68 -0.17 -2.57
N ALA A 354 -3.14 -0.45 -3.79
CA ALA A 354 -2.54 -1.46 -4.64
C ALA A 354 -1.07 -1.08 -4.92
N ILE A 355 -0.82 0.22 -5.06
CA ILE A 355 0.49 0.84 -4.88
C ILE A 355 0.36 1.93 -3.81
N ALA A 356 1.08 1.80 -2.70
CA ALA A 356 1.09 2.76 -1.61
C ALA A 356 2.45 3.46 -1.51
N ILE A 357 2.45 4.80 -1.49
CA ILE A 357 3.62 5.63 -1.21
C ILE A 357 3.33 6.41 0.07
N ASN A 358 4.04 6.09 1.16
CA ASN A 358 3.66 6.52 2.50
C ASN A 358 4.86 6.86 3.41
N PRO A 359 5.67 7.88 3.08
CA PRO A 359 6.86 8.18 3.87
C PRO A 359 6.49 8.56 5.32
N GLY A 360 7.09 7.85 6.26
CA GLY A 360 7.12 8.17 7.69
C GLY A 360 8.56 8.45 8.16
N ASP A 361 8.75 8.76 9.44
CA ASP A 361 10.06 8.94 10.07
C ASP A 361 10.97 9.94 9.35
N SER A 362 10.39 11.06 8.91
CA SER A 362 11.09 12.09 8.13
C SER A 362 11.73 11.60 6.83
N ASN A 363 11.34 10.44 6.31
CA ASN A 363 11.74 10.04 4.95
C ASN A 363 11.21 11.02 3.91
N LEU A 364 12.02 11.27 2.89
CA LEU A 364 11.59 11.87 1.63
C LEU A 364 11.53 10.78 0.57
N ILE A 365 10.42 10.66 -0.16
CA ILE A 365 10.36 9.81 -1.35
C ILE A 365 10.27 10.70 -2.58
N LYS A 366 11.16 10.50 -3.54
CA LYS A 366 11.18 11.32 -4.76
C LYS A 366 11.63 10.58 -6.00
N ASP A 367 11.34 11.15 -7.17
CA ASP A 367 11.78 10.64 -8.47
C ASP A 367 11.28 9.20 -8.72
N VAL A 368 9.95 9.05 -8.74
CA VAL A 368 9.27 7.76 -8.90
C VAL A 368 8.58 7.69 -10.25
N LEU A 369 8.88 6.67 -11.05
CA LEU A 369 8.19 6.33 -12.28
C LEU A 369 7.38 5.05 -12.08
N ILE A 370 6.07 5.14 -12.26
CA ILE A 370 5.15 4.00 -12.32
C ILE A 370 4.63 3.95 -13.76
N GLU A 371 4.97 2.92 -14.53
CA GLU A 371 4.55 2.84 -15.93
C GLU A 371 4.02 1.48 -16.37
N ASN A 372 3.00 1.47 -17.23
CA ASN A 372 2.39 0.23 -17.74
C ASN A 372 2.00 -0.70 -16.57
N VAL A 373 0.99 -0.29 -15.80
CA VAL A 373 0.47 -1.06 -14.66
C VAL A 373 -1.00 -1.39 -14.89
N ARG A 374 -1.37 -2.64 -14.67
CA ARG A 374 -2.74 -3.14 -14.83
C ARG A 374 -3.23 -3.65 -13.50
N VAL A 375 -4.26 -3.01 -12.98
CA VAL A 375 -4.91 -3.36 -11.72
C VAL A 375 -6.25 -3.98 -12.07
N GLU A 376 -6.38 -5.27 -11.82
CA GLU A 376 -7.67 -5.96 -11.93
C GLU A 376 -8.58 -5.59 -10.74
N ASP A 377 -9.83 -6.03 -10.77
CA ASP A 377 -10.71 -5.85 -9.62
C ASP A 377 -10.15 -6.63 -8.41
N PHE A 378 -10.32 -6.04 -7.24
CA PHE A 378 -9.74 -6.53 -5.99
C PHE A 378 -10.79 -6.51 -4.88
N ARG A 379 -10.54 -7.23 -3.78
CA ARG A 379 -11.55 -7.37 -2.71
C ARG A 379 -11.78 -6.10 -1.89
N MET A 380 -10.74 -5.33 -1.58
CA MET A 380 -10.85 -4.12 -0.75
C MET A 380 -9.58 -3.26 -0.80
N GLY A 381 -9.71 -1.98 -1.16
CA GLY A 381 -8.62 -1.01 -1.01
C GLY A 381 -8.65 0.12 -2.03
N GLN A 382 -7.52 0.73 -2.31
CA GLN A 382 -7.38 1.88 -3.23
C GLN A 382 -6.49 1.50 -4.41
N VAL A 383 -6.71 2.05 -5.60
CA VAL A 383 -5.86 1.76 -6.78
C VAL A 383 -4.44 2.28 -6.56
N ILE A 384 -4.29 3.47 -6.01
CA ILE A 384 -3.01 4.09 -5.70
C ILE A 384 -3.19 5.07 -4.55
N THR A 385 -2.20 5.15 -3.66
CA THR A 385 -2.24 6.03 -2.49
C THR A 385 -0.92 6.77 -2.34
N MET A 386 -0.99 8.07 -2.05
CA MET A 386 0.17 8.90 -1.73
C MET A 386 -0.15 9.70 -0.49
N MET A 387 0.37 9.27 0.66
CA MET A 387 0.05 9.89 1.94
C MET A 387 1.30 10.06 2.78
N VAL A 388 1.70 11.30 3.09
CA VAL A 388 2.74 11.51 4.09
C VAL A 388 2.22 11.02 5.44
N MET A 389 2.81 9.93 5.92
CA MET A 389 2.26 9.16 7.03
C MET A 389 2.87 9.60 8.36
N TYR A 390 2.02 9.68 9.38
CA TYR A 390 2.45 9.72 10.77
C TYR A 390 1.60 8.76 11.59
N ASN A 391 1.96 7.48 11.57
CA ASN A 391 1.40 6.53 12.50
C ASN A 391 2.34 6.35 13.70
N GLN A 392 1.95 6.88 14.86
CA GLN A 392 2.75 6.81 16.10
C GLN A 392 3.09 5.39 16.56
N LYS A 393 2.41 4.35 16.06
CA LYS A 393 2.78 2.95 16.29
C LYS A 393 4.09 2.56 15.59
N TYR A 394 4.34 3.13 14.42
CA TYR A 394 5.46 2.75 13.55
C TYR A 394 6.46 3.88 13.33
N ASN A 395 6.04 5.13 13.57
CA ASN A 395 6.78 6.33 13.24
C ASN A 395 6.97 7.22 14.46
N THR A 396 8.17 7.79 14.52
CA THR A 396 8.61 8.81 15.46
C THR A 396 8.35 10.23 14.93
N SER A 397 8.23 10.42 13.62
CA SER A 397 7.82 11.70 12.99
C SER A 397 7.08 11.47 11.66
N PRO A 398 6.33 12.45 11.12
CA PRO A 398 5.82 12.38 9.75
C PRO A 398 6.96 12.34 8.72
N GLY A 399 6.71 11.76 7.55
CA GLY A 399 7.62 11.91 6.40
C GLY A 399 7.85 13.38 6.00
N ARG A 400 8.93 13.65 5.28
CA ARG A 400 9.26 14.98 4.74
C ARG A 400 8.48 15.33 3.48
N GLY A 401 7.99 14.33 2.75
CA GLY A 401 7.16 14.57 1.57
C GLY A 401 7.26 13.46 0.53
N ILE A 402 6.45 13.61 -0.51
CA ILE A 402 6.49 12.81 -1.74
C ILE A 402 6.66 13.81 -2.89
N SER A 403 7.63 13.61 -3.79
CA SER A 403 7.89 14.59 -4.85
C SER A 403 8.27 13.94 -6.19
N ASN A 404 7.86 14.55 -7.29
CA ASN A 404 8.22 14.12 -8.65
C ASN A 404 7.83 12.65 -8.93
N VAL A 405 6.53 12.38 -8.97
CA VAL A 405 5.97 11.07 -9.30
C VAL A 405 5.28 11.12 -10.65
N THR A 406 5.73 10.30 -11.61
CA THR A 406 5.04 10.11 -12.89
C THR A 406 4.36 8.75 -12.89
N ILE A 407 3.05 8.74 -13.10
CA ILE A 407 2.23 7.55 -13.34
C ILE A 407 1.84 7.56 -14.82
N ARG A 408 2.30 6.58 -15.59
CA ARG A 408 2.05 6.46 -17.03
C ARG A 408 1.38 5.13 -17.35
N ASP A 409 0.36 5.13 -18.20
CA ASP A 409 -0.29 3.90 -18.67
C ASP A 409 -0.75 2.99 -17.52
N LEU A 410 -1.45 3.59 -16.53
CA LEU A 410 -2.10 2.85 -15.45
C LEU A 410 -3.54 2.57 -15.83
N VAL A 411 -3.93 1.29 -15.78
CA VAL A 411 -5.29 0.82 -16.05
C VAL A 411 -5.84 0.17 -14.79
N TYR A 412 -7.05 0.57 -14.39
CA TYR A 412 -7.84 -0.15 -13.39
C TYR A 412 -9.14 -0.65 -14.03
N ASN A 413 -9.42 -1.95 -13.89
CA ASN A 413 -10.66 -2.58 -14.33
C ASN A 413 -11.33 -3.28 -13.14
N GLY A 414 -12.28 -2.60 -12.49
CA GLY A 414 -12.97 -3.13 -11.33
C GLY A 414 -13.98 -2.16 -10.70
N ASN A 415 -14.73 -2.63 -9.71
CA ASN A 415 -15.80 -1.87 -9.05
C ASN A 415 -15.61 -1.71 -7.53
N ASN A 416 -14.57 -2.31 -6.95
CA ASN A 416 -14.36 -2.35 -5.50
C ASN A 416 -13.31 -1.36 -4.98
N ALA A 417 -12.78 -0.48 -5.85
CA ALA A 417 -11.85 0.55 -5.42
C ALA A 417 -12.52 1.61 -4.54
N ASN A 418 -11.98 1.80 -3.34
CA ASN A 418 -12.23 2.95 -2.48
C ASN A 418 -11.55 4.20 -3.03
N THR A 419 -11.95 5.35 -2.47
CA THR A 419 -11.32 6.64 -2.74
C THR A 419 -9.84 6.65 -2.36
N ALA A 420 -8.97 6.71 -3.37
CA ALA A 420 -7.54 6.96 -3.29
C ALA A 420 -7.25 8.24 -2.49
N ILE A 421 -6.30 8.17 -1.55
CA ILE A 421 -5.92 9.30 -0.72
C ILE A 421 -4.60 9.88 -1.25
N MET A 422 -4.64 11.17 -1.63
CA MET A 422 -3.46 11.96 -1.99
C MET A 422 -3.35 13.15 -1.04
N THR A 423 -2.50 13.04 -0.02
CA THR A 423 -2.36 14.09 0.99
C THR A 423 -0.95 14.21 1.55
N GLY A 424 -0.50 15.46 1.67
CA GLY A 424 0.61 15.81 2.55
C GLY A 424 0.22 15.74 4.03
N PHE A 425 1.19 16.01 4.90
CA PHE A 425 0.98 16.12 6.35
C PHE A 425 0.69 17.56 6.77
N ASN A 426 1.39 18.54 6.20
CA ASN A 426 1.19 19.99 6.37
C ASN A 426 1.83 20.75 5.19
N GLU A 427 1.84 22.09 5.23
CA GLU A 427 2.32 22.94 4.13
C GLU A 427 3.81 22.81 3.80
N THR A 428 4.60 22.15 4.66
CA THR A 428 6.03 21.88 4.42
C THR A 428 6.33 20.42 4.12
N ARG A 429 5.33 19.54 4.20
CA ARG A 429 5.44 18.08 4.06
C ARG A 429 4.39 17.59 3.07
N GLY A 430 4.51 18.09 1.84
CA GLY A 430 3.52 17.94 0.78
C GLY A 430 3.67 16.66 -0.06
N VAL A 431 2.72 16.49 -0.97
CA VAL A 431 2.80 15.61 -2.13
C VAL A 431 2.86 16.51 -3.35
N GLU A 432 3.98 16.53 -4.07
CA GLU A 432 4.26 17.57 -5.06
C GLU A 432 4.69 16.97 -6.40
N PHE A 433 4.35 17.66 -7.49
CA PHE A 433 4.76 17.27 -8.85
C PHE A 433 4.33 15.84 -9.23
N VAL A 434 3.07 15.51 -8.96
CA VAL A 434 2.45 14.24 -9.40
C VAL A 434 1.82 14.44 -10.78
N ARG A 435 2.20 13.57 -11.71
CA ARG A 435 1.72 13.58 -13.10
C ARG A 435 1.12 12.25 -13.47
N PHE A 436 -0.10 12.28 -14.00
CA PHE A 436 -0.76 11.12 -14.62
C PHE A 436 -0.73 11.27 -16.14
N GLU A 437 -0.28 10.23 -16.83
CA GLU A 437 -0.23 10.14 -18.28
C GLU A 437 -0.99 8.88 -18.70
N ASN A 438 -2.09 9.04 -19.45
CA ASN A 438 -2.90 7.91 -19.91
C ASN A 438 -3.45 7.01 -18.77
N LEU A 439 -4.08 7.62 -17.76
CA LEU A 439 -4.84 6.90 -16.75
C LEU A 439 -6.17 6.40 -17.33
N ILE A 440 -6.47 5.11 -17.16
CA ILE A 440 -7.71 4.48 -17.64
C ILE A 440 -8.42 3.81 -16.46
N ILE A 441 -9.65 4.21 -16.19
CA ILE A 441 -10.52 3.62 -15.16
C ILE A 441 -11.73 3.03 -15.86
N ASN A 442 -11.88 1.70 -15.85
CA ASN A 442 -13.01 0.99 -16.49
C ASN A 442 -13.26 1.43 -17.95
N GLY A 443 -12.19 1.52 -18.73
CA GLY A 443 -12.22 1.96 -20.13
C GLY A 443 -12.34 3.48 -20.34
N LEU A 444 -12.62 4.26 -19.30
CA LEU A 444 -12.63 5.72 -19.36
C LEU A 444 -11.21 6.27 -19.24
N ARG A 445 -10.73 6.93 -20.30
CA ARG A 445 -9.48 7.68 -20.27
C ARG A 445 -9.66 8.98 -19.49
N VAL A 446 -9.05 9.06 -18.31
CA VAL A 446 -9.15 10.19 -17.40
C VAL A 446 -8.08 11.22 -17.73
N CYS A 447 -8.49 12.45 -18.04
CA CYS A 447 -7.58 13.57 -18.29
C CYS A 447 -8.26 14.92 -18.07
N ASP A 448 -7.46 15.99 -17.89
CA ASP A 448 -8.00 17.33 -17.61
C ASP A 448 -8.87 17.88 -18.74
N SER A 449 -8.53 17.54 -19.98
CA SER A 449 -9.24 17.95 -21.19
C SER A 449 -10.42 17.06 -21.59
N MET A 450 -10.72 16.00 -20.82
CA MET A 450 -11.89 15.14 -21.11
C MET A 450 -13.19 15.94 -21.00
N LYS A 451 -14.19 15.59 -21.83
CA LYS A 451 -15.52 16.17 -21.74
C LYS A 451 -16.15 15.81 -20.39
N LYS A 452 -16.42 16.82 -19.56
CA LYS A 452 -17.13 16.72 -18.28
C LYS A 452 -17.91 18.02 -18.02
N PRO A 453 -18.98 18.00 -17.20
CA PRO A 453 -19.63 19.24 -16.79
C PRO A 453 -18.65 20.16 -16.06
N GLY A 454 -18.78 21.47 -16.21
CA GLY A 454 -17.78 22.44 -15.72
C GLY A 454 -17.62 22.50 -14.20
N TRP A 455 -18.53 21.92 -13.43
CA TRP A 455 -18.46 21.83 -11.97
C TRP A 455 -17.80 20.54 -11.45
N TYR A 456 -17.47 19.59 -12.33
CA TYR A 456 -16.73 18.38 -11.96
C TYR A 456 -15.21 18.60 -12.08
N MET A 457 -14.47 18.12 -11.09
CA MET A 457 -13.03 18.00 -11.16
C MET A 457 -12.64 16.73 -11.94
N THR A 458 -11.45 16.70 -12.53
CA THR A 458 -10.94 15.45 -13.16
C THR A 458 -10.84 14.32 -12.14
N ALA A 459 -10.47 14.67 -10.90
CA ALA A 459 -10.38 13.74 -9.78
C ALA A 459 -11.73 13.14 -9.35
N ASP A 460 -12.88 13.62 -9.83
CA ASP A 460 -14.18 12.98 -9.55
C ASP A 460 -14.42 11.73 -10.42
N PHE A 461 -13.66 11.57 -11.51
CA PHE A 461 -13.74 10.43 -12.42
C PHE A 461 -12.71 9.34 -12.09
N VAL A 462 -11.94 9.57 -11.04
CA VAL A 462 -11.16 8.56 -10.31
C VAL A 462 -11.74 8.55 -8.91
N PRO A 463 -11.93 7.45 -8.21
CA PRO A 463 -12.24 7.53 -6.78
C PRO A 463 -10.99 8.11 -6.09
N MET A 464 -10.84 9.44 -5.98
CA MET A 464 -9.64 10.10 -5.47
C MET A 464 -9.95 11.37 -4.69
N TYR A 465 -9.35 11.50 -3.50
CA TYR A 465 -9.37 12.72 -2.69
C TYR A 465 -7.98 13.36 -2.70
N ASN A 466 -7.94 14.64 -3.08
CA ASN A 466 -6.76 15.48 -3.04
C ASN A 466 -6.99 16.63 -2.07
N SER A 467 -6.14 16.76 -1.04
CA SER A 467 -6.30 17.76 0.04
C SER A 467 -5.91 19.19 -0.33
N GLY A 468 -5.60 19.49 -1.60
CA GLY A 468 -5.28 20.85 -2.06
C GLY A 468 -3.88 21.34 -1.69
N MET A 469 -3.15 20.60 -0.84
CA MET A 469 -1.76 20.83 -0.43
C MET A 469 -0.72 20.28 -1.43
N MET A 470 -1.09 20.14 -2.71
CA MET A 470 -0.18 19.64 -3.75
C MET A 470 0.38 20.80 -4.56
N GLY A 471 1.70 20.97 -4.65
CA GLY A 471 2.35 22.07 -5.37
C GLY A 471 2.06 22.09 -6.88
N ALA A 472 2.05 23.29 -7.48
CA ALA A 472 1.71 23.50 -8.89
C ALA A 472 2.72 22.83 -9.83
N PRO A 473 2.30 22.17 -10.93
CA PRO A 473 3.22 21.64 -11.93
C PRO A 473 3.99 22.76 -12.62
N THR A 474 5.29 22.59 -12.79
CA THR A 474 6.08 23.41 -13.71
C THR A 474 5.72 23.03 -15.14
N SER A 475 5.40 24.04 -15.94
CA SER A 475 4.96 23.88 -17.33
C SER A 475 6.03 23.18 -18.18
N SER A 476 5.78 21.94 -18.59
CA SER A 476 6.46 21.36 -19.75
C SER A 476 5.41 21.05 -20.82
N ARG A 477 5.57 21.67 -21.99
CA ARG A 477 4.79 21.37 -23.20
C ARG A 477 5.17 19.97 -23.66
N SER A 478 4.41 18.96 -23.23
CA SER A 478 4.40 17.65 -23.89
C SER A 478 3.09 17.53 -24.68
N SER A 479 3.17 16.97 -25.89
CA SER A 479 2.06 16.78 -26.82
C SER A 479 1.11 15.62 -26.46
N SER A 480 1.31 15.01 -25.29
CA SER A 480 0.47 13.94 -24.77
C SER A 480 -0.56 14.51 -23.79
N PRO A 481 -1.84 14.08 -23.79
CA PRO A 481 -2.81 14.57 -22.82
C PRO A 481 -2.43 14.08 -21.42
N THR A 482 -1.96 15.00 -20.59
CA THR A 482 -1.56 14.78 -19.20
C THR A 482 -2.69 15.19 -18.25
N LEU A 483 -2.85 14.47 -17.15
CA LEU A 483 -3.55 14.94 -15.96
C LEU A 483 -2.48 15.46 -15.01
N SER A 484 -2.50 16.77 -14.78
CA SER A 484 -1.63 17.40 -13.81
C SER A 484 -2.46 17.65 -12.57
N VAL A 485 -2.07 17.08 -11.43
CA VAL A 485 -2.83 17.34 -10.22
C VAL A 485 -2.41 18.71 -9.70
N GLN A 486 -3.18 19.74 -10.07
CA GLN A 486 -2.94 21.11 -9.64
C GLN A 486 -3.30 21.26 -8.15
N PRO A 487 -2.58 22.10 -7.38
CA PRO A 487 -3.11 22.67 -6.16
C PRO A 487 -4.44 23.32 -6.46
N PHE A 488 -5.28 23.38 -5.44
CA PHE A 488 -6.31 24.39 -5.41
C PHE A 488 -5.63 25.76 -5.45
N THR A 489 -5.57 26.39 -6.62
CA THR A 489 -5.37 27.83 -6.72
C THR A 489 -6.75 28.45 -6.55
N PRO A 490 -7.01 29.22 -5.47
CA PRO A 490 -8.25 29.97 -5.40
C PRO A 490 -8.26 30.89 -6.63
N SER A 491 -9.25 30.72 -7.51
CA SER A 491 -9.57 31.79 -8.44
C SER A 491 -9.75 33.05 -7.60
N SER A 492 -8.98 34.09 -7.91
CA SER A 492 -8.80 35.31 -7.12
C SER A 492 -10.05 36.19 -7.00
N ASN A 493 -11.26 35.63 -7.03
CA ASN A 493 -12.52 36.35 -6.84
C ASN A 493 -13.64 35.53 -6.18
N VAL A 494 -13.32 34.55 -5.34
CA VAL A 494 -14.35 33.93 -4.48
C VAL A 494 -13.85 33.89 -3.03
N SER A 495 -14.36 34.81 -2.22
CA SER A 495 -14.13 34.84 -0.77
C SER A 495 -14.93 33.71 -0.12
N HIS A 496 -14.25 32.67 0.36
CA HIS A 496 -14.87 31.62 1.17
C HIS A 496 -14.74 32.04 2.65
N CYS A 497 -15.86 32.31 3.32
CA CYS A 497 -15.89 32.53 4.77
C CYS A 497 -16.20 31.19 5.45
N PHE A 498 -15.29 30.72 6.32
CA PHE A 498 -15.54 29.59 7.21
C PHE A 498 -15.68 30.10 8.64
N VAL A 499 -16.67 29.59 9.38
CA VAL A 499 -16.83 29.81 10.83
C VAL A 499 -16.64 28.47 11.52
N ALA A 500 -15.65 28.37 12.41
CA ALA A 500 -15.46 27.22 13.29
C ALA A 500 -15.73 27.65 14.73
N ILE A 501 -16.61 26.93 15.43
CA ILE A 501 -16.83 27.06 16.88
C ILE A 501 -16.52 25.70 17.50
N CYS A 502 -15.58 25.68 18.44
CA CYS A 502 -15.11 24.46 19.08
C CYS A 502 -15.91 24.20 20.37
N PHE A 503 -16.57 23.05 20.47
CA PHE A 503 -17.25 22.60 21.69
C PHE A 503 -16.59 21.34 22.24
N GLY A 504 -16.36 21.29 23.54
CA GLY A 504 -15.73 20.16 24.22
C GLY A 504 -16.51 18.83 24.08
N LYS A 505 -15.75 17.76 23.83
CA LYS A 505 -16.00 16.32 24.05
C LYS A 505 -17.36 15.66 23.72
N ARG A 506 -18.20 16.20 22.83
CA ARG A 506 -19.14 15.40 22.02
C ARG A 506 -19.19 15.93 20.58
N LYS A 507 -18.90 15.07 19.60
CA LYS A 507 -18.95 15.40 18.16
C LYS A 507 -20.41 15.42 17.71
N ILE A 508 -20.90 16.57 17.24
CA ILE A 508 -22.08 16.64 16.38
C ILE A 508 -21.57 16.92 14.96
N LEU A 509 -21.83 15.99 14.06
CA LEU A 509 -21.58 16.11 12.63
C LEU A 509 -22.63 17.07 12.04
N ILE A 510 -22.22 18.24 11.55
CA ILE A 510 -23.12 19.07 10.73
C ILE A 510 -23.04 18.55 9.30
N GLN A 511 -24.11 17.87 8.89
CA GLN A 511 -24.31 17.41 7.53
C GLN A 511 -24.59 18.61 6.60
N ARG A 512 -24.04 18.58 5.38
CA ARG A 512 -24.28 19.57 4.31
C ARG A 512 -25.79 19.78 4.07
N PRO A 513 -26.30 21.03 4.06
CA PRO A 513 -27.53 21.37 3.36
C PRO A 513 -27.22 21.56 1.86
N HIS A 514 -28.13 21.10 1.00
CA HIS A 514 -27.92 20.96 -0.44
C HIS A 514 -28.12 22.26 -1.26
N THR A 515 -28.37 23.43 -0.66
CA THR A 515 -28.56 24.68 -1.44
C THR A 515 -28.11 25.95 -0.69
N TRP A 516 -27.73 26.98 -1.46
CA TRP A 516 -27.16 28.27 -1.03
C TRP A 516 -28.11 29.20 -0.24
N HIS A 517 -29.36 28.78 0.05
CA HIS A 517 -30.38 29.66 0.64
C HIS A 517 -30.38 29.70 2.18
N ASP A 518 -29.66 28.80 2.86
CA ASP A 518 -29.71 28.66 4.33
C ASP A 518 -28.57 29.36 5.11
N LEU A 519 -27.69 30.12 4.44
CA LEU A 519 -26.48 30.69 5.06
C LEU A 519 -26.63 32.15 5.56
N GLN A 520 -27.83 32.73 5.56
CA GLN A 520 -28.01 34.15 5.93
C GLN A 520 -28.22 34.47 7.41
N GLN A 521 -28.03 33.54 8.37
CA GLN A 521 -28.43 33.81 9.76
C GLN A 521 -27.41 33.51 10.86
N THR A 522 -26.20 34.05 10.71
CA THR A 522 -25.31 34.28 11.86
C THR A 522 -24.73 35.69 11.77
N VAL A 523 -25.22 36.62 12.59
CA VAL A 523 -24.72 38.00 12.66
C VAL A 523 -24.18 38.23 14.07
N CYS A 524 -22.91 38.60 14.18
CA CYS A 524 -22.31 39.05 15.43
C CYS A 524 -22.30 40.59 15.44
N ARG A 525 -22.88 41.23 16.46
CA ARG A 525 -22.81 42.69 16.65
C ARG A 525 -22.24 43.02 18.02
N VAL A 526 -21.26 43.91 18.04
CA VAL A 526 -20.80 44.60 19.25
C VAL A 526 -21.41 45.99 19.22
N LEU A 527 -22.25 46.30 20.20
CA LEU A 527 -22.82 47.64 20.38
C LEU A 527 -22.10 48.32 21.53
N ASP A 528 -21.44 49.44 21.23
CA ASP A 528 -20.98 50.39 22.24
C ASP A 528 -22.18 51.26 22.64
N ILE A 529 -22.69 51.05 23.85
CA ILE A 529 -23.72 51.92 24.41
C ILE A 529 -22.97 53.10 25.01
N LYS A 530 -22.99 54.22 24.27
CA LYS A 530 -22.41 55.49 24.73
C LYS A 530 -22.85 55.77 26.17
N ASP A 531 -21.86 56.09 26.99
CA ASP A 531 -21.94 56.58 28.37
C ASP A 531 -22.09 55.56 29.51
N THR A 532 -21.79 54.26 29.32
CA THR A 532 -21.73 53.32 30.48
C THR A 532 -20.56 52.34 30.55
N HIS A 533 -19.62 52.30 29.59
CA HIS A 533 -18.53 51.28 29.55
C HIS A 533 -19.06 49.84 29.67
N VAL A 534 -20.31 49.59 29.25
CA VAL A 534 -20.91 48.26 29.20
C VAL A 534 -20.84 47.78 27.75
N PHE A 535 -20.08 46.72 27.52
CA PHE A 535 -20.02 46.03 26.25
C PHE A 535 -21.02 44.87 26.27
N ARG A 536 -21.82 44.74 25.22
CA ARG A 536 -22.76 43.63 25.05
C ARG A 536 -22.40 42.84 23.79
N LEU A 537 -22.29 41.53 23.92
CA LEU A 537 -22.09 40.63 22.78
C LEU A 537 -23.39 39.89 22.50
N TYR A 538 -23.91 40.06 21.29
CA TYR A 538 -25.11 39.37 20.81
C TYR A 538 -24.73 38.31 19.79
N ILE A 539 -25.13 37.07 20.07
CA ILE A 539 -24.96 35.93 19.16
C ILE A 539 -26.35 35.42 18.80
N LYS A 540 -26.75 35.61 17.53
CA LYS A 540 -28.02 35.08 17.01
C LYS A 540 -27.76 33.76 16.28
N TRP A 541 -28.49 32.71 16.67
CA TRP A 541 -28.48 31.40 16.03
C TRP A 541 -29.93 30.97 15.78
N LYS A 542 -30.34 30.93 14.51
CA LYS A 542 -31.75 30.72 14.12
C LYS A 542 -32.68 31.72 14.85
N ASP A 543 -33.66 31.22 15.61
CA ASP A 543 -34.64 32.01 16.38
C ASP A 543 -34.20 32.29 17.83
N THR A 544 -32.96 31.95 18.21
CA THR A 544 -32.44 32.12 19.56
C THR A 544 -31.41 33.26 19.60
N GLU A 545 -31.53 34.14 20.59
CA GLU A 545 -30.61 35.24 20.84
C GLU A 545 -29.90 35.03 22.18
N VAL A 546 -28.56 35.02 22.14
CA VAL A 546 -27.73 34.89 23.33
C VAL A 546 -27.09 36.24 23.60
N GLU A 547 -27.39 36.81 24.77
CA GLU A 547 -26.84 38.06 25.26
C GLU A 547 -25.80 37.76 26.35
N LEU A 548 -24.57 38.25 26.15
CA LEU A 548 -23.55 38.25 27.20
C LEU A 548 -23.46 39.65 27.79
N VAL A 549 -23.79 39.76 29.08
CA VAL A 549 -23.73 41.01 29.85
C VAL A 549 -22.62 40.92 30.89
N LYS A 550 -21.79 41.97 30.96
CA LYS A 550 -20.55 42.19 31.75
C LYS A 550 -20.75 41.90 33.26
N ASP A 551 -19.84 41.23 33.98
CA ASP A 551 -18.51 41.69 34.43
C ASP A 551 -17.36 40.69 34.24
N SER A 552 -16.16 41.23 34.04
CA SER A 552 -14.83 40.59 34.06
C SER A 552 -14.26 39.96 32.79
N PHE A 553 -14.39 40.62 31.63
CA PHE A 553 -13.38 40.44 30.59
C PHE A 553 -12.40 41.61 30.53
N GLU A 554 -11.12 41.31 30.35
CA GLU A 554 -10.04 42.28 30.18
C GLU A 554 -9.73 42.42 28.68
N VAL A 555 -9.71 43.67 28.20
CA VAL A 555 -9.32 43.99 26.83
C VAL A 555 -7.85 44.36 26.83
N LEU A 556 -7.01 43.51 26.26
CA LEU A 556 -5.58 43.75 26.10
C LEU A 556 -5.34 44.25 24.67
N SER A 557 -4.83 45.46 24.51
CA SER A 557 -4.52 46.03 23.19
C SER A 557 -3.01 46.03 22.95
N GLU A 558 -2.56 45.33 21.92
CA GLU A 558 -1.21 45.49 21.34
C GLU A 558 -1.33 45.57 19.82
N GLY A 559 -1.02 46.75 19.26
CA GLY A 559 -1.04 47.00 17.82
C GLY A 559 -2.43 46.90 17.17
N HIS A 560 -2.53 46.16 16.05
CA HIS A 560 -3.73 46.08 15.21
C HIS A 560 -4.73 44.96 15.61
N ALA A 561 -4.51 44.31 16.76
CA ALA A 561 -5.36 43.24 17.29
C ALA A 561 -5.93 43.62 18.66
N ILE A 562 -7.16 43.15 18.93
CA ILE A 562 -7.81 43.29 20.25
C ILE A 562 -7.86 41.88 20.86
N TRP A 563 -7.26 41.73 22.03
CA TRP A 563 -7.33 40.50 22.81
C TRP A 563 -8.38 40.65 23.90
N VAL A 564 -9.20 39.63 24.09
CA VAL A 564 -10.21 39.60 25.16
C VAL A 564 -9.97 38.37 26.02
N ARG A 565 -9.60 38.60 27.28
CA ARG A 565 -9.47 37.56 28.30
C ARG A 565 -10.76 37.48 29.11
N PHE A 566 -11.38 36.32 29.14
CA PHE A 566 -12.57 36.04 29.94
C PHE A 566 -12.18 35.51 31.35
N PRO A 567 -13.05 35.67 32.35
CA PRO A 567 -12.85 35.15 33.69
C PRO A 567 -13.20 33.65 33.73
N GLU A 568 -12.81 32.94 34.79
CA GLU A 568 -13.09 31.50 34.94
C GLU A 568 -14.58 31.12 34.96
N LYS A 569 -15.49 32.09 35.14
CA LYS A 569 -16.93 31.85 35.12
C LYS A 569 -17.63 33.05 34.48
N VAL A 570 -18.39 32.80 33.42
CA VAL A 570 -19.25 33.79 32.76
C VAL A 570 -20.72 33.43 33.02
N LEU A 571 -21.51 34.43 33.41
CA LEU A 571 -22.97 34.33 33.46
C LEU A 571 -23.51 34.39 32.04
N VAL A 572 -24.31 33.40 31.63
CA VAL A 572 -24.90 33.37 30.30
C VAL A 572 -26.41 33.52 30.43
N HIS A 573 -26.95 34.55 29.78
CA HIS A 573 -28.39 34.74 29.63
C HIS A 573 -28.81 34.21 28.26
N ILE A 574 -29.72 33.24 28.27
CA ILE A 574 -30.30 32.65 27.07
C ILE A 574 -31.77 33.03 27.04
N VAL A 575 -32.21 33.62 25.93
CA VAL A 575 -33.62 33.88 25.68
C VAL A 575 -34.06 32.99 24.52
N ASP A 576 -35.06 32.14 24.75
CA ASP A 576 -35.57 31.25 23.71
C ASP A 576 -36.59 31.94 22.79
N ALA A 577 -37.07 31.20 21.79
CA ALA A 577 -37.99 31.71 20.77
C ALA A 577 -39.40 32.03 21.32
N GLN A 578 -39.70 31.67 22.57
CA GLN A 578 -40.95 31.97 23.27
C GLN A 578 -40.80 33.18 24.22
N GLY A 579 -39.58 33.68 24.41
CA GLY A 579 -39.26 34.80 25.30
C GLY A 579 -38.89 34.37 26.72
N ASP A 580 -38.74 33.07 26.97
CA ASP A 580 -38.37 32.56 28.28
C ASP A 580 -36.86 32.73 28.52
N GLN A 581 -36.50 33.17 29.73
CA GLN A 581 -35.12 33.50 30.11
C GLN A 581 -34.49 32.39 30.96
N PHE A 582 -33.27 32.02 30.60
CA PHE A 582 -32.46 31.05 31.32
C PHE A 582 -31.11 31.66 31.69
N VAL A 583 -30.71 31.51 32.96
CA VAL A 583 -29.42 31.99 33.46
C VAL A 583 -28.55 30.78 33.78
N ILE A 584 -27.37 30.72 33.17
CA ILE A 584 -26.36 29.70 33.47
C ILE A 584 -25.28 30.37 34.33
N ASP A 585 -25.18 29.93 35.58
CA ASP A 585 -24.41 30.58 36.63
C ASP A 585 -22.89 30.23 36.62
N SER A 586 -22.43 29.40 35.67
CA SER A 586 -21.01 29.20 35.44
C SER A 586 -20.70 28.55 34.08
N TRP A 587 -20.14 29.34 33.16
CA TRP A 587 -19.54 28.83 31.92
C TRP A 587 -18.03 29.14 31.89
N LYS A 588 -17.19 28.17 31.51
CA LYS A 588 -15.72 28.32 31.36
C LYS A 588 -15.34 28.49 29.88
N PRO A 589 -15.21 29.71 29.35
CA PRO A 589 -14.71 29.93 27.99
C PRO A 589 -13.17 29.81 27.90
N PHE A 590 -12.67 29.37 26.74
CA PHE A 590 -11.27 29.57 26.34
C PHE A 590 -11.18 30.78 25.39
N GLY A 591 -10.15 31.62 25.57
CA GLY A 591 -10.01 32.93 24.91
C GLY A 591 -9.92 32.89 23.38
N GLY A 592 -10.16 34.04 22.74
CA GLY A 592 -10.15 34.21 21.28
C GLY A 592 -9.50 35.52 20.82
N LEU A 593 -9.03 35.54 19.57
CA LEU A 593 -8.30 36.64 18.94
C LEU A 593 -9.20 37.39 17.94
N LEU A 594 -9.26 38.73 18.02
CA LEU A 594 -10.02 39.58 17.09
C LEU A 594 -9.07 40.42 16.22
N TYR A 595 -9.12 40.23 14.90
CA TYR A 595 -8.39 41.05 13.94
C TYR A 595 -9.27 42.16 13.34
N ARG A 596 -8.66 43.32 13.10
CA ARG A 596 -9.20 44.39 12.25
C ARG A 596 -8.47 44.37 10.90
N TYR A 597 -9.05 43.73 9.89
CA TYR A 597 -8.48 43.77 8.54
C TYR A 597 -8.88 45.04 7.79
N GLY A 598 -7.88 45.74 7.23
CA GLY A 598 -8.05 46.94 6.43
C GLY A 598 -8.56 46.65 5.01
N ASN A 599 -9.36 47.58 4.51
CA ASN A 599 -9.99 47.63 3.17
C ASN A 599 -11.14 46.65 2.90
N MET A 600 -12.27 46.85 3.59
CA MET A 600 -13.59 46.51 3.07
C MET A 600 -14.43 47.79 2.91
N ARG A 601 -14.61 48.26 1.67
CA ARG A 601 -15.32 49.53 1.38
C ARG A 601 -16.84 49.52 1.64
N ASN A 602 -17.44 48.42 2.10
CA ASN A 602 -18.90 48.31 2.26
C ASN A 602 -19.40 47.67 3.59
N CYS A 603 -18.61 47.65 4.67
CA CYS A 603 -19.10 47.24 5.99
C CYS A 603 -19.34 48.45 6.91
N LYS A 604 -20.47 48.48 7.63
CA LYS A 604 -20.74 49.48 8.68
C LYS A 604 -19.71 49.35 9.82
N PRO A 605 -19.41 50.43 10.56
CA PRO A 605 -18.50 50.37 11.72
C PRO A 605 -18.97 49.31 12.72
N GLY A 606 -18.09 48.40 13.15
CA GLY A 606 -18.35 47.43 14.23
C GLY A 606 -18.39 45.94 13.84
N THR A 607 -17.98 45.55 12.63
CA THR A 607 -17.89 44.14 12.22
C THR A 607 -16.47 43.59 12.40
N PHE A 608 -16.29 42.52 13.17
CA PHE A 608 -15.02 41.81 13.33
C PHE A 608 -15.11 40.39 12.76
N VAL A 609 -14.00 39.88 12.23
CA VAL A 609 -13.90 38.54 11.63
C VAL A 609 -12.89 37.72 12.44
N LEU A 610 -13.26 36.48 12.79
CA LEU A 610 -12.38 35.50 13.41
C LEU A 610 -11.66 34.72 12.31
N THR A 611 -10.33 34.79 12.28
CA THR A 611 -9.49 34.00 11.36
C THR A 611 -8.49 33.17 12.16
N HIS A 612 -8.25 31.94 11.72
CA HIS A 612 -7.02 31.22 12.03
C HIS A 612 -6.10 31.41 10.82
N ASP A 613 -4.84 31.79 11.03
CA ASP A 613 -3.80 31.49 10.05
C ASP A 613 -2.42 31.42 10.71
N ASP A 614 -1.74 30.31 10.42
CA ASP A 614 -0.33 30.09 10.60
C ASP A 614 0.46 30.94 9.59
N LYS A 615 1.28 31.89 10.08
CA LYS A 615 2.69 32.11 9.68
C LYS A 615 3.30 33.32 10.40
N ALA A 616 4.24 33.00 11.28
CA ALA A 616 5.42 33.77 11.69
C ALA A 616 5.25 35.22 12.18
N ILE A 617 5.22 35.39 13.51
CA ILE A 617 5.99 36.46 14.17
C ILE A 617 6.87 35.82 15.26
N ARG A 618 8.13 36.24 15.24
CA ARG A 618 9.31 35.76 15.96
C ARG A 618 9.11 35.51 17.46
N SER A 619 9.70 34.39 17.91
CA SER A 619 10.30 34.11 19.22
C SER A 619 10.02 35.09 20.38
N PHE A 620 9.36 34.59 21.44
CA PHE A 620 9.74 34.87 22.82
C PHE A 620 9.57 33.60 23.66
N ASP A 621 10.60 33.31 24.45
CA ASP A 621 10.78 32.15 25.32
C ASP A 621 9.81 32.12 26.53
N THR A 622 9.68 30.90 27.09
CA THR A 622 9.27 30.50 28.46
C THR A 622 7.85 30.82 28.96
N VAL A 623 7.10 29.77 29.33
CA VAL A 623 6.70 29.45 30.73
C VAL A 623 6.23 27.98 30.80
N GLU A 624 6.94 27.19 31.60
CA GLU A 624 6.58 25.84 32.04
C GLU A 624 5.41 25.83 33.03
N SER A 625 4.77 24.67 33.12
CA SER A 625 4.01 24.12 34.27
C SER A 625 2.60 24.63 34.55
N LEU A 626 1.64 23.70 34.54
CA LEU A 626 0.87 23.30 35.73
C LEU A 626 0.06 22.03 35.39
N GLY A 627 0.34 20.97 36.13
CA GLY A 627 -0.31 19.67 36.00
C GLY A 627 -1.59 19.53 36.83
N LEU A 628 -2.37 18.51 36.42
CA LEU A 628 -3.47 17.80 37.11
C LEU A 628 -4.88 18.44 37.10
N PRO A 629 -5.99 17.67 37.21
CA PRO A 629 -6.25 16.29 36.76
C PRO A 629 -7.55 16.18 35.91
N TYR A 630 -7.71 15.05 35.22
CA TYR A 630 -8.94 14.66 34.52
C TYR A 630 -10.01 14.14 35.50
N GLY A 631 -11.25 14.62 35.37
CA GLY A 631 -12.44 14.02 36.00
C GLY A 631 -13.65 14.12 35.06
N MET A 632 -14.41 13.04 34.92
CA MET A 632 -15.70 13.02 34.21
C MET A 632 -16.84 13.36 35.17
N ILE A 633 -17.80 14.18 34.72
CA ILE A 633 -19.10 14.38 35.37
C ILE A 633 -20.17 13.89 34.38
N GLU A 634 -21.03 12.96 34.79
CA GLU A 634 -22.15 12.45 33.99
C GLU A 634 -23.47 13.06 34.48
N LEU A 635 -24.23 13.70 33.59
CA LEU A 635 -25.58 14.19 33.87
C LEU A 635 -26.62 13.20 33.32
N LYS A 636 -27.41 12.58 34.21
CA LYS A 636 -28.59 11.80 33.83
C LYS A 636 -29.87 12.60 34.07
N ARG A 637 -30.71 12.65 33.04
CA ARG A 637 -32.01 13.31 33.05
C ARG A 637 -33.05 12.40 33.69
N LYS A 638 -33.72 12.87 34.74
CA LYS A 638 -35.04 12.38 35.14
C LYS A 638 -35.88 13.58 35.58
N ASP A 639 -36.91 13.85 34.79
CA ASP A 639 -38.07 14.72 35.08
C ASP A 639 -37.74 16.12 35.64
N THR A 640 -37.60 17.06 34.69
CA THR A 640 -37.68 18.53 34.81
C THR A 640 -36.81 19.28 35.84
N ASN A 641 -35.90 18.64 36.58
CA ASN A 641 -34.83 19.31 37.32
C ASN A 641 -33.49 18.57 37.21
N TYR A 642 -32.38 19.31 37.09
CA TYR A 642 -31.01 18.77 37.15
C TYR A 642 -30.49 18.85 38.59
N ASN A 643 -30.08 17.72 39.17
CA ASN A 643 -29.26 17.72 40.38
C ASN A 643 -27.83 17.32 40.01
N LEU A 644 -26.86 18.10 40.49
CA LEU A 644 -25.44 17.78 40.42
C LEU A 644 -25.10 16.78 41.53
N THR A 645 -24.47 15.67 41.19
CA THR A 645 -23.81 14.80 42.19
C THR A 645 -22.40 14.54 41.66
N MET A 646 -21.39 14.77 42.50
CA MET A 646 -19.98 14.53 42.16
C MET A 646 -19.67 13.04 42.05
#